data_AF-A0A1Q3S3Y2-F1
#
_entry.id   AF-A0A1Q3S3Y2-F1
#
_cell.length_a   1.000
_cell.length_b   1.000
_cell.length_c   1.000
_cell.angle_alpha   90.00
_cell.angle_beta   90.00
_cell.angle_gamma   90.00
#
_symmetry.space_group_name_H-M   'P 1'
#
loop_
_entity.id
_entity.type
_entity.pdbx_description
1 polymer ?
#
loop_
_entity_poly.entity_id
_entity_poly.type
_entity_poly.pdbx_seq_one_letter_code
_entity_poly.pdbx_strand_id
1 'polypeptide(L)'
;MDLVTVFNNLHGKEVHRSTLKSLLTRAKKQKHSIITQRILNVLQQNNDALFTIEIKDFVEPMGLTGAEQTMILPTLEYFSEADEEAGLNGVSPDDIYSYITDLIINTIEKVGHLPWQKDWVGSGADGAAKNYVSKKEYSGANFILNFDIKFDENGKGYLVPINFKQPYYLTFNQIKETGASLREGSKARRVIYYTMIFNFDNGTLKFKTTDKAKLDEFIKTNGLTKEDLKRYLSHIPVIKYYNVFRADDCTGLEFPKPTGNKKVNPIDEAQRLIDGYKNPPAYTFVGDKAFYQPASDTVNMPKINAFKSEASYYCTYFHELTHSTGAKKRLERDFSGKFGSKSYAFEELIAELGAVFLCSEAGILFHTKDNSAKYLKNWNKVLVNELENDNRFFLKASAQSQKAVNHILGRNTEKETEEIPGVPVKKAVAKKPGKKRVISKTKVVNKTGLSASVEKIQVRKNTETRKKRAVPAVAKRPISKSKKPIVSDQNKSLNELEKLGFISANAVPQEAKDVFVLGGEIGKFLQKQQPHKALILIKGNKHSSKSQLAMQIANAFGEQQTPVAYIDYEQGGIESKDTVDSINRNTTEAGRKYIAIKGYLENPFQELQDFCKVVKVIIADSVTDLKITADQLNYLRTKYPKIIWCFISQVKENGAMYGGNKMAHNPTSVIHCSSHQDPKQRFATLEKNRGNDLTLKYSMYYKKVVNEPKKKKLSFTVN
;
A
#
# COMPACT_ATOMS: atom_id res chain seq x y z
N MET A 1 -2.31 26.08 -15.96
CA MET A 1 -1.24 25.29 -16.60
C MET A 1 -0.73 24.27 -15.59
N ASP A 2 -0.71 22.98 -15.93
CA ASP A 2 -0.29 21.91 -15.01
C ASP A 2 1.20 22.06 -14.63
N LEU A 3 1.60 21.47 -13.50
CA LEU A 3 2.94 21.66 -12.94
C LEU A 3 4.05 21.20 -13.90
N VAL A 4 3.82 20.11 -14.60
CA VAL A 4 4.78 19.50 -15.52
C VAL A 4 4.99 20.40 -16.73
N THR A 5 3.91 20.86 -17.34
CA THR A 5 3.95 21.84 -18.44
C THR A 5 4.66 23.12 -18.00
N VAL A 6 4.40 23.62 -16.79
CA VAL A 6 5.09 24.80 -16.26
C VAL A 6 6.59 24.55 -16.10
N PHE A 7 6.99 23.37 -15.62
CA PHE A 7 8.40 23.00 -15.47
C PHE A 7 9.09 22.84 -16.84
N ASN A 8 8.48 22.09 -17.76
CA ASN A 8 9.01 21.86 -19.10
C ASN A 8 9.17 23.16 -19.89
N ASN A 9 8.24 24.10 -19.72
CA ASN A 9 8.30 25.42 -20.35
C ASN A 9 9.42 26.32 -19.82
N LEU A 10 10.22 25.89 -18.83
CA LEU A 10 11.44 26.57 -18.43
C LEU A 10 12.62 26.30 -19.38
N HIS A 11 12.55 25.24 -20.20
CA HIS A 11 13.61 24.92 -21.16
C HIS A 11 13.91 26.10 -22.09
N GLY A 12 15.19 26.47 -22.20
CA GLY A 12 15.69 27.55 -23.04
C GLY A 12 15.40 28.96 -22.50
N LYS A 13 14.92 29.10 -21.25
CA LYS A 13 14.60 30.41 -20.65
C LYS A 13 15.58 30.82 -19.57
N GLU A 14 15.78 32.12 -19.45
CA GLU A 14 16.32 32.73 -18.24
C GLU A 14 15.24 32.81 -17.17
N VAL A 15 15.55 32.27 -15.99
CA VAL A 15 14.61 32.10 -14.89
C VAL A 15 15.24 32.63 -13.61
N HIS A 16 14.47 33.34 -12.78
CA HIS A 16 14.97 33.84 -11.50
C HIS A 16 14.88 32.77 -10.40
N ARG A 17 15.77 32.83 -9.40
CA ARG A 17 15.82 31.88 -8.26
C ARG A 17 14.52 31.81 -7.48
N SER A 18 13.83 32.93 -7.35
CA SER A 18 12.50 33.02 -6.74
C SER A 18 11.45 32.20 -7.51
N THR A 19 11.51 32.20 -8.84
CA THR A 19 10.63 31.41 -9.70
C THR A 19 10.85 29.91 -9.50
N LEU A 20 12.11 29.47 -9.45
CA LEU A 20 12.44 28.07 -9.14
C LEU A 20 12.01 27.67 -7.72
N LYS A 21 12.21 28.52 -6.71
CA LYS A 21 11.74 28.28 -5.33
C LYS A 21 10.20 28.19 -5.24
N SER A 22 9.49 29.03 -5.98
CA SER A 22 8.03 28.98 -6.08
C SER A 22 7.55 27.69 -6.74
N LEU A 23 8.20 27.31 -7.85
CA LEU A 23 7.90 26.06 -8.55
C LEU A 23 8.23 24.83 -7.70
N LEU A 24 9.33 24.87 -6.94
CA LEU A 24 9.70 23.85 -5.96
C LEU A 24 8.64 23.70 -4.85
N THR A 25 8.15 24.82 -4.33
CA THR A 25 7.10 24.82 -3.31
C THR A 25 5.81 24.21 -3.85
N ARG A 26 5.45 24.57 -5.09
CA ARG A 26 4.31 23.99 -5.80
C ARG A 26 4.51 22.50 -6.06
N ALA A 27 5.71 22.06 -6.47
CA ALA A 27 6.04 20.66 -6.70
C ALA A 27 5.97 19.83 -5.42
N LYS A 28 6.52 20.33 -4.31
CA LYS A 28 6.41 19.71 -2.98
C LYS A 28 4.96 19.58 -2.53
N LYS A 29 4.15 20.63 -2.72
CA LYS A 29 2.71 20.61 -2.39
C LYS A 29 1.93 19.57 -3.19
N GLN A 30 2.29 19.37 -4.45
CA GLN A 30 1.69 18.37 -5.34
C GLN A 30 2.37 16.99 -5.23
N LYS A 31 3.32 16.83 -4.29
CA LYS A 31 4.15 15.64 -4.10
C LYS A 31 4.88 15.15 -5.36
N HIS A 32 5.17 16.05 -6.29
CA HIS A 32 5.85 15.69 -7.53
C HIS A 32 7.35 15.53 -7.28
N SER A 33 7.76 14.31 -6.94
CA SER A 33 9.12 13.98 -6.46
C SER A 33 10.21 14.33 -7.48
N ILE A 34 10.02 13.99 -8.76
CA ILE A 34 10.99 14.23 -9.84
C ILE A 34 11.28 15.73 -10.03
N ILE A 35 10.25 16.57 -10.22
CA ILE A 35 10.41 18.02 -10.36
C ILE A 35 11.02 18.61 -9.08
N THR A 36 10.61 18.12 -7.91
CA THR A 36 11.14 18.56 -6.62
C THR A 36 12.65 18.34 -6.56
N GLN A 37 13.13 17.12 -6.89
CA GLN A 37 14.56 16.80 -6.84
C GLN A 37 15.36 17.56 -7.89
N ARG A 38 14.85 17.66 -9.12
CA ARG A 38 15.54 18.40 -10.18
C ARG A 38 15.72 19.88 -9.85
N ILE A 39 14.70 20.54 -9.30
CA ILE A 39 14.82 21.93 -8.86
C ILE A 39 15.73 22.05 -7.63
N LEU A 40 15.66 21.11 -6.67
CA LEU A 40 16.56 21.09 -5.52
C LEU A 40 18.02 20.99 -5.93
N ASN A 41 18.35 20.06 -6.85
CA ASN A 41 19.72 19.90 -7.36
C ASN A 41 20.23 21.19 -8.00
N VAL A 42 19.44 21.84 -8.87
CA VAL A 42 19.82 23.12 -9.49
C VAL A 42 20.07 24.20 -8.42
N LEU A 43 19.18 24.32 -7.43
CA LEU A 43 19.28 25.33 -6.37
C LEU A 43 20.42 25.06 -5.38
N GLN A 44 20.81 23.80 -5.17
CA GLN A 44 21.89 23.41 -4.27
C GLN A 44 23.27 23.55 -4.94
N GLN A 45 23.37 23.25 -6.23
CA GLN A 45 24.63 23.28 -6.97
C GLN A 45 25.02 24.68 -7.43
N ASN A 46 24.09 25.63 -7.46
CA ASN A 46 24.30 26.97 -8.00
C ASN A 46 23.71 28.04 -7.07
N ASN A 47 24.46 29.12 -6.84
CA ASN A 47 24.07 30.22 -5.95
C ASN A 47 23.56 31.46 -6.69
N ASP A 48 23.53 31.44 -8.01
CA ASP A 48 23.15 32.58 -8.84
C ASP A 48 21.68 33.00 -8.65
N ALA A 49 21.42 34.29 -8.92
CA ALA A 49 20.08 34.87 -8.87
C ALA A 49 19.24 34.54 -10.13
N LEU A 50 19.91 34.34 -11.27
CA LEU A 50 19.34 34.04 -12.58
C LEU A 50 19.98 32.77 -13.15
N PHE A 51 19.16 31.95 -13.82
CA PHE A 51 19.57 30.68 -14.43
C PHE A 51 19.14 30.65 -15.88
N THR A 52 20.01 30.23 -16.79
CA THR A 52 19.57 29.70 -18.08
C THR A 52 19.24 28.23 -17.89
N ILE A 53 17.97 27.87 -18.04
CA ILE A 53 17.51 26.50 -17.79
C ILE A 53 17.52 25.70 -19.08
N GLU A 54 18.37 24.68 -19.14
CA GLU A 54 18.36 23.68 -20.21
C GLU A 54 17.88 22.34 -19.65
N ILE A 55 16.67 21.94 -20.04
CA ILE A 55 16.09 20.64 -19.64
C ILE A 55 16.42 19.62 -20.73
N LYS A 56 17.26 18.63 -20.41
CA LYS A 56 17.61 17.54 -21.33
C LYS A 56 16.47 16.53 -21.48
N ASP A 57 15.84 16.16 -20.37
CA ASP A 57 14.71 15.23 -20.33
C ASP A 57 13.47 15.95 -19.79
N PHE A 58 12.47 16.18 -20.65
CA PHE A 58 11.20 16.75 -20.19
C PHE A 58 10.49 15.82 -19.20
N VAL A 59 9.80 16.39 -18.22
CA VAL A 59 9.00 15.63 -17.27
C VAL A 59 7.65 15.31 -17.91
N GLU A 60 7.13 14.11 -17.68
CA GLU A 60 5.82 13.70 -18.21
C GLU A 60 4.68 14.02 -17.22
N PRO A 61 3.45 14.33 -17.69
CA PRO A 61 2.31 14.68 -16.82
C PRO A 61 2.01 13.64 -15.73
N MET A 62 1.38 14.07 -14.63
CA MET A 62 0.90 13.14 -13.59
C MET A 62 -0.14 12.16 -14.15
N GLY A 63 0.02 10.87 -13.83
CA GLY A 63 -0.79 9.78 -14.36
C GLY A 63 -0.16 9.15 -15.60
N LEU A 64 -0.53 7.90 -15.90
CA LEU A 64 0.04 7.18 -17.04
C LEU A 64 -0.36 7.87 -18.36
N THR A 65 0.60 8.09 -19.27
CA THR A 65 0.28 8.50 -20.65
C THR A 65 -0.51 7.40 -21.37
N GLY A 66 -1.18 7.70 -22.49
CA GLY A 66 -1.93 6.66 -23.23
C GLY A 66 -1.08 5.44 -23.63
N ALA A 67 0.19 5.66 -23.98
CA ALA A 67 1.14 4.59 -24.26
C ALA A 67 1.48 3.80 -22.99
N GLU A 68 1.71 4.48 -21.87
CA GLU A 68 1.99 3.83 -20.58
C GLU A 68 0.78 3.07 -20.03
N GLN A 69 -0.44 3.56 -20.23
CA GLN A 69 -1.68 2.87 -19.86
C GLN A 69 -1.81 1.55 -20.61
N THR A 70 -1.62 1.59 -21.93
CA THR A 70 -1.64 0.40 -22.80
C THR A 70 -0.51 -0.58 -22.46
N MET A 71 0.58 -0.07 -21.89
CA MET A 71 1.70 -0.87 -21.44
C MET A 71 1.42 -1.56 -20.11
N ILE A 72 1.06 -0.79 -19.08
CA ILE A 72 1.04 -1.20 -17.67
C ILE A 72 -0.28 -1.85 -17.27
N LEU A 73 -1.42 -1.25 -17.62
CA LEU A 73 -2.73 -1.68 -17.10
C LEU A 73 -3.09 -3.14 -17.42
N PRO A 74 -2.78 -3.69 -18.61
CA PRO A 74 -3.05 -5.10 -18.90
C PRO A 74 -2.29 -6.09 -18.01
N THR A 75 -1.30 -5.62 -17.25
CA THR A 75 -0.50 -6.44 -16.31
C THR A 75 -0.94 -6.27 -14.86
N LEU A 76 -1.96 -5.44 -14.62
CA LEU A 76 -2.56 -5.21 -13.32
C LEU A 76 -3.99 -5.74 -13.32
N GLU A 77 -4.50 -6.10 -12.14
CA GLU A 77 -5.89 -6.54 -12.02
C GLU A 77 -6.84 -5.32 -12.08
N TYR A 78 -7.93 -5.46 -12.83
CA TYR A 78 -9.01 -4.46 -12.88
C TYR A 78 -10.05 -4.77 -11.80
N PHE A 79 -10.41 -3.75 -11.02
CA PHE A 79 -11.54 -3.81 -10.10
C PHE A 79 -12.52 -2.67 -10.36
N SER A 80 -13.78 -3.02 -10.59
CA SER A 80 -14.89 -2.07 -10.51
C SER A 80 -15.20 -1.81 -9.04
N GLU A 81 -15.32 -0.55 -8.65
CA GLU A 81 -15.53 -0.15 -7.27
C GLU A 81 -16.83 0.63 -7.12
N ALA A 82 -17.61 0.30 -6.09
CA ALA A 82 -18.77 1.09 -5.71
C ALA A 82 -18.36 2.55 -5.41
N ASP A 83 -19.23 3.50 -5.77
CA ASP A 83 -18.97 4.90 -5.43
C ASP A 83 -19.01 5.07 -3.90
N GLU A 84 -17.89 5.45 -3.29
CA GLU A 84 -17.84 5.78 -1.86
C GLU A 84 -18.29 7.23 -1.62
N GLU A 85 -19.30 7.46 -0.75
CA GLU A 85 -19.77 8.79 -0.33
C GLU A 85 -18.70 9.57 0.45
N ALA A 86 -17.90 8.85 1.23
CA ALA A 86 -16.68 9.37 1.84
C ALA A 86 -15.56 9.20 0.81
N GLY A 87 -15.43 10.13 -0.14
CA GLY A 87 -14.45 10.04 -1.21
C GLY A 87 -13.13 9.46 -0.70
N LEU A 88 -12.78 8.27 -1.20
CA LEU A 88 -11.55 7.54 -0.88
C LEU A 88 -10.42 8.55 -0.72
N ASN A 89 -9.71 8.52 0.42
CA ASN A 89 -8.51 9.34 0.63
C ASN A 89 -7.54 9.07 -0.53
N GLY A 90 -7.64 9.87 -1.59
CA GLY A 90 -7.00 9.61 -2.86
C GLY A 90 -5.51 9.50 -2.64
N VAL A 91 -4.98 8.28 -2.67
CA VAL A 91 -3.54 8.10 -2.76
C VAL A 91 -3.19 8.58 -4.16
N SER A 92 -2.27 9.55 -4.25
CA SER A 92 -1.79 9.98 -5.56
C SER A 92 -1.23 8.75 -6.29
N PRO A 93 -1.58 8.50 -7.55
CA PRO A 93 -0.91 7.47 -8.34
C PRO A 93 0.62 7.59 -8.28
N ASP A 94 1.13 8.83 -8.18
CA ASP A 94 2.56 9.11 -8.00
C ASP A 94 3.13 8.54 -6.69
N ASP A 95 2.38 8.59 -5.59
CA ASP A 95 2.80 8.00 -4.31
C ASP A 95 2.95 6.46 -4.44
N ILE A 96 2.16 5.83 -5.32
CA ILE A 96 2.22 4.38 -5.58
C ILE A 96 3.44 4.04 -6.44
N TYR A 97 3.67 4.82 -7.51
CA TYR A 97 4.84 4.67 -8.37
C TYR A 97 6.13 4.85 -7.59
N SER A 98 6.22 5.93 -6.81
CA SER A 98 7.36 6.20 -5.94
C SER A 98 7.54 5.13 -4.88
N TYR A 99 6.47 4.62 -4.24
CA TYR A 99 6.63 3.53 -3.26
C TYR A 99 7.33 2.29 -3.84
N ILE A 100 6.92 1.85 -5.02
CA ILE A 100 7.52 0.67 -5.67
C ILE A 100 8.95 0.99 -6.08
N THR A 101 9.16 2.14 -6.70
CA THR A 101 10.48 2.56 -7.18
C THR A 101 11.47 2.75 -6.04
N ASP A 102 11.08 3.42 -4.97
CA ASP A 102 11.88 3.61 -3.76
C ASP A 102 12.25 2.26 -3.15
N LEU A 103 11.33 1.29 -3.13
CA LEU A 103 11.61 -0.05 -2.60
C LEU A 103 12.71 -0.75 -3.41
N ILE A 104 12.73 -0.59 -4.73
CA ILE A 104 13.78 -1.14 -5.61
C ILE A 104 15.09 -0.38 -5.42
N ILE A 105 15.08 0.96 -5.43
CA ILE A 105 16.28 1.78 -5.21
C ILE A 105 16.92 1.44 -3.86
N ASN A 106 16.13 1.47 -2.78
CA ASN A 106 16.62 1.16 -1.44
C ASN A 106 17.18 -0.26 -1.36
N THR A 107 16.62 -1.21 -2.11
CA THR A 107 17.16 -2.57 -2.18
C THR A 107 18.52 -2.59 -2.86
N ILE A 108 18.67 -1.93 -4.01
CA ILE A 108 19.96 -1.85 -4.72
C ILE A 108 20.99 -1.13 -3.86
N GLU A 109 20.64 -0.02 -3.21
CA GLU A 109 21.53 0.73 -2.33
C GLU A 109 21.97 -0.09 -1.11
N LYS A 110 21.03 -0.81 -0.47
CA LYS A 110 21.29 -1.54 0.77
C LYS A 110 22.00 -2.87 0.54
N VAL A 111 21.58 -3.60 -0.48
CA VAL A 111 22.03 -4.97 -0.77
C VAL A 111 23.15 -4.98 -1.82
N GLY A 112 23.22 -3.95 -2.67
CA GLY A 112 24.23 -3.79 -3.72
C GLY A 112 23.79 -4.31 -5.10
N HIS A 113 22.62 -4.93 -5.20
CA HIS A 113 22.06 -5.53 -6.42
C HIS A 113 20.53 -5.68 -6.29
N LEU A 114 19.84 -6.09 -7.37
CA LEU A 114 18.40 -6.36 -7.34
C LEU A 114 18.07 -7.57 -6.45
N PRO A 115 16.89 -7.65 -5.82
CA PRO A 115 16.61 -8.64 -4.78
C PRO A 115 16.62 -10.10 -5.26
N TRP A 116 16.40 -10.34 -6.55
CA TRP A 116 16.49 -11.66 -7.18
C TRP A 116 17.90 -12.07 -7.60
N GLN A 117 18.88 -11.16 -7.56
CA GLN A 117 20.26 -11.39 -8.04
C GLN A 117 21.19 -12.00 -6.97
N LYS A 118 20.67 -12.64 -5.93
CA LYS A 118 21.48 -13.26 -4.86
C LYS A 118 21.23 -14.75 -4.76
N ASP A 119 22.27 -15.44 -4.29
CA ASP A 119 22.26 -16.84 -3.94
C ASP A 119 21.37 -17.05 -2.71
N TRP A 120 20.18 -17.59 -2.95
CA TRP A 120 19.26 -17.92 -1.89
C TRP A 120 19.29 -19.44 -1.68
N VAL A 121 19.52 -19.87 -0.44
CA VAL A 121 19.38 -21.30 -0.09
C VAL A 121 17.89 -21.52 0.17
N GLY A 122 17.14 -21.91 -0.87
CA GLY A 122 15.71 -22.14 -0.76
C GLY A 122 15.35 -23.37 0.10
N SER A 123 14.64 -23.14 1.20
CA SER A 123 13.72 -24.09 1.85
C SER A 123 12.26 -23.57 1.82
N GLY A 124 11.92 -22.71 0.85
CA GLY A 124 10.59 -22.13 0.70
C GLY A 124 9.66 -23.06 -0.05
N ALA A 125 8.37 -23.05 0.29
CA ALA A 125 7.34 -23.85 -0.37
C ALA A 125 7.37 -23.67 -1.91
N ASP A 126 7.14 -24.76 -2.65
CA ASP A 126 7.02 -24.77 -4.11
C ASP A 126 5.92 -23.79 -4.56
N GLY A 127 6.29 -22.69 -5.23
CA GLY A 127 5.36 -21.84 -5.99
C GLY A 127 5.40 -20.33 -5.70
N ALA A 128 4.87 -19.57 -6.66
CA ALA A 128 4.78 -18.12 -6.62
C ALA A 128 3.71 -17.60 -5.64
N ALA A 129 3.91 -16.37 -5.16
CA ALA A 129 2.95 -15.65 -4.34
C ALA A 129 1.61 -15.50 -5.07
N LYS A 130 0.51 -15.88 -4.41
CA LYS A 130 -0.85 -15.88 -4.96
C LYS A 130 -1.87 -15.38 -3.97
N ASN A 131 -3.00 -14.89 -4.47
CA ASN A 131 -4.14 -14.58 -3.62
C ASN A 131 -4.79 -15.87 -3.10
N TYR A 132 -5.11 -15.93 -1.82
CA TYR A 132 -5.72 -17.12 -1.22
C TYR A 132 -7.13 -17.42 -1.73
N VAL A 133 -7.94 -16.39 -2.01
CA VAL A 133 -9.34 -16.58 -2.41
C VAL A 133 -9.43 -16.89 -3.89
N SER A 134 -8.88 -16.03 -4.75
CA SER A 134 -8.96 -16.22 -6.20
C SER A 134 -8.00 -17.28 -6.73
N LYS A 135 -7.02 -17.70 -5.93
CA LYS A 135 -5.92 -18.61 -6.32
C LYS A 135 -5.01 -18.08 -7.45
N LYS A 136 -5.25 -16.85 -7.93
CA LYS A 136 -4.44 -16.22 -8.97
C LYS A 136 -3.07 -15.83 -8.42
N GLU A 137 -2.03 -16.10 -9.20
CA GLU A 137 -0.67 -15.65 -8.93
C GLU A 137 -0.53 -14.15 -9.17
N TYR A 138 0.30 -13.51 -8.35
CA TYR A 138 0.63 -12.11 -8.52
C TYR A 138 1.66 -11.95 -9.64
N SER A 139 1.35 -11.09 -10.61
CA SER A 139 2.12 -10.87 -11.82
C SER A 139 2.59 -9.42 -11.95
N GLY A 140 3.47 -9.15 -12.92
CA GLY A 140 4.01 -7.82 -13.17
C GLY A 140 4.64 -7.21 -11.92
N ALA A 141 4.32 -5.95 -11.62
CA ALA A 141 4.92 -5.24 -10.49
C ALA A 141 4.53 -5.84 -9.13
N ASN A 142 3.43 -6.61 -9.05
CA ASN A 142 3.03 -7.31 -7.82
C ASN A 142 3.87 -8.55 -7.53
N PHE A 143 4.74 -8.97 -8.47
CA PHE A 143 5.71 -10.04 -8.24
C PHE A 143 6.63 -9.77 -7.04
N ILE A 144 6.79 -8.51 -6.63
CA ILE A 144 7.53 -8.12 -5.41
C ILE A 144 7.00 -8.84 -4.15
N LEU A 145 5.78 -9.38 -4.16
CA LEU A 145 5.23 -10.18 -3.06
C LEU A 145 5.92 -11.54 -2.87
N ASN A 146 6.73 -11.99 -3.83
CA ASN A 146 7.65 -13.11 -3.68
C ASN A 146 8.88 -12.79 -2.82
N PHE A 147 8.95 -11.58 -2.26
CA PHE A 147 10.00 -11.11 -1.37
C PHE A 147 9.38 -10.56 -0.08
N ASP A 148 10.17 -10.57 0.98
CA ASP A 148 9.80 -9.91 2.23
C ASP A 148 10.38 -8.49 2.27
N ILE A 149 9.78 -7.61 3.09
CA ILE A 149 10.23 -6.22 3.25
C ILE A 149 10.81 -6.06 4.65
N LYS A 150 12.08 -5.69 4.73
CA LYS A 150 12.73 -5.22 5.96
C LYS A 150 12.94 -3.72 5.89
N PHE A 151 13.13 -3.11 7.06
CA PHE A 151 13.40 -1.69 7.18
C PHE A 151 14.80 -1.49 7.74
N ASP A 152 15.55 -0.54 7.19
CA ASP A 152 16.84 -0.14 7.73
C ASP A 152 16.68 0.82 8.93
N GLU A 153 17.80 1.27 9.48
CA GLU A 153 17.86 2.20 10.62
C GLU A 153 17.18 3.55 10.34
N ASN A 154 17.07 3.95 9.07
CA ASN A 154 16.42 5.17 8.62
C ASN A 154 14.93 4.96 8.29
N GLY A 155 14.42 3.73 8.45
CA GLY A 155 13.04 3.37 8.11
C GLY A 155 12.80 3.21 6.60
N LYS A 156 13.84 3.09 5.78
CA LYS A 156 13.71 2.76 4.35
C LYS A 156 13.44 1.27 4.19
N GLY A 157 12.33 0.94 3.52
CA GLY A 157 12.00 -0.43 3.17
C GLY A 157 12.90 -0.96 2.06
N TYR A 158 13.41 -2.18 2.22
CA TYR A 158 14.17 -2.90 1.20
C TYR A 158 13.75 -4.38 1.15
N LEU A 159 13.91 -4.98 -0.02
CA LEU A 159 13.49 -6.35 -0.30
C LEU A 159 14.55 -7.36 0.15
N VAL A 160 14.07 -8.43 0.75
CA VAL A 160 14.84 -9.60 1.17
C VAL A 160 14.08 -10.87 0.79
N PRO A 161 14.68 -12.06 0.85
CA PRO A 161 13.96 -13.29 0.56
C PRO A 161 12.88 -13.51 1.59
N ILE A 162 11.80 -14.06 1.12
CA ILE A 162 10.74 -14.56 1.96
C ILE A 162 10.93 -16.05 2.18
N ASN A 163 10.69 -16.50 3.41
CA ASN A 163 10.52 -17.91 3.71
C ASN A 163 9.02 -18.17 3.86
N PHE A 164 8.39 -18.71 2.81
CA PHE A 164 6.97 -19.07 2.84
C PHE A 164 6.75 -20.43 3.49
N LYS A 165 5.81 -20.51 4.45
CA LYS A 165 5.18 -21.79 4.74
C LYS A 165 4.11 -22.10 3.70
N GLN A 166 3.37 -21.07 3.30
CA GLN A 166 2.35 -21.10 2.28
C GLN A 166 2.45 -19.81 1.44
N PRO A 167 2.57 -19.87 0.10
CA PRO A 167 2.79 -18.68 -0.74
C PRO A 167 1.47 -17.93 -1.02
N TYR A 168 0.66 -17.72 0.02
CA TYR A 168 -0.66 -17.08 -0.09
C TYR A 168 -0.72 -15.73 0.62
N TYR A 169 -1.46 -14.80 0.04
CA TYR A 169 -1.81 -13.51 0.63
C TYR A 169 -3.33 -13.26 0.61
N LEU A 170 -3.81 -12.48 1.57
CA LEU A 170 -5.22 -12.12 1.74
C LEU A 170 -5.39 -10.65 2.10
N THR A 171 -6.45 -10.00 1.64
CA THR A 171 -6.88 -8.72 2.23
C THR A 171 -7.49 -8.95 3.61
N PHE A 172 -7.57 -7.90 4.44
CA PHE A 172 -8.20 -8.02 5.75
C PHE A 172 -9.68 -8.46 5.68
N ASN A 173 -10.41 -8.02 4.65
CA ASN A 173 -11.80 -8.44 4.43
C ASN A 173 -11.87 -9.93 4.05
N GLN A 174 -10.99 -10.40 3.17
CA GLN A 174 -10.89 -11.82 2.82
C GLN A 174 -10.58 -12.69 4.05
N ILE A 175 -9.70 -12.24 4.95
CA ILE A 175 -9.41 -12.96 6.20
C ILE A 175 -10.69 -13.11 7.02
N LYS A 176 -11.44 -12.03 7.22
CA LYS A 176 -12.72 -12.06 7.95
C LYS A 176 -13.76 -12.98 7.31
N GLU A 177 -13.92 -12.90 5.99
CA GLU A 177 -14.88 -13.71 5.23
C GLU A 177 -14.58 -15.20 5.33
N THR A 178 -13.31 -15.58 5.45
CA THR A 178 -12.90 -16.99 5.65
C THR A 178 -13.10 -17.48 7.10
N GLY A 179 -13.43 -16.60 8.05
CA GLY A 179 -13.49 -16.92 9.47
C GLY A 179 -12.12 -17.07 10.14
N ALA A 180 -11.03 -16.81 9.41
CA ALA A 180 -9.68 -16.82 9.94
C ALA A 180 -9.38 -15.56 10.78
N SER A 181 -8.34 -15.63 11.61
CA SER A 181 -7.86 -14.52 12.42
C SER A 181 -6.45 -14.12 12.02
N LEU A 182 -6.17 -12.82 12.01
CA LEU A 182 -4.83 -12.28 11.76
C LEU A 182 -4.09 -12.12 13.10
N ARG A 183 -2.83 -12.56 13.18
CA ARG A 183 -2.01 -12.38 14.39
C ARG A 183 -1.73 -10.90 14.66
N GLU A 184 -1.65 -10.55 15.93
CA GLU A 184 -1.25 -9.21 16.35
C GLU A 184 0.20 -8.92 15.91
N GLY A 185 0.44 -7.70 15.43
CA GLY A 185 1.76 -7.26 14.96
C GLY A 185 2.06 -7.58 13.49
N SER A 186 1.21 -8.35 12.82
CA SER A 186 1.35 -8.67 11.39
C SER A 186 1.42 -7.44 10.51
N LYS A 187 2.27 -7.50 9.49
CA LYS A 187 2.57 -6.37 8.62
C LYS A 187 1.92 -6.57 7.26
N ALA A 188 1.18 -5.57 6.82
CA ALA A 188 0.63 -5.55 5.47
C ALA A 188 1.73 -5.38 4.41
N ARG A 189 1.44 -5.86 3.21
CA ARG A 189 2.16 -5.59 1.96
C ARG A 189 1.19 -4.92 0.99
N ARG A 190 1.69 -4.00 0.16
CA ARG A 190 0.87 -3.34 -0.84
C ARG A 190 0.85 -4.18 -2.11
N VAL A 191 -0.35 -4.45 -2.60
CA VAL A 191 -0.58 -4.98 -3.95
C VAL A 191 -1.27 -3.90 -4.76
N ILE A 192 -0.76 -3.59 -5.95
CA ILE A 192 -1.33 -2.58 -6.82
C ILE A 192 -2.33 -3.17 -7.81
N TYR A 193 -3.35 -2.40 -8.12
CA TYR A 193 -4.39 -2.73 -9.09
C TYR A 193 -4.86 -1.44 -9.76
N TYR A 194 -5.76 -1.53 -10.74
CA TYR A 194 -6.40 -0.34 -11.30
C TYR A 194 -7.91 -0.43 -11.29
N THR A 195 -8.53 0.74 -11.18
CA THR A 195 -9.96 0.95 -11.43
C THR A 195 -10.14 1.97 -12.55
N MET A 196 -11.37 2.15 -12.99
CA MET A 196 -11.74 3.09 -14.04
C MET A 196 -12.74 4.10 -13.50
N ILE A 197 -12.43 5.39 -13.64
CA ILE A 197 -13.44 6.43 -13.52
C ILE A 197 -14.08 6.60 -14.89
N PHE A 198 -15.37 6.35 -14.95
CA PHE A 198 -16.20 6.63 -16.10
C PHE A 198 -16.79 8.02 -15.94
N ASN A 199 -16.52 8.92 -16.88
CA ASN A 199 -16.98 10.30 -16.83
C ASN A 199 -17.63 10.68 -18.16
N PHE A 200 -18.95 10.80 -18.14
CA PHE A 200 -19.76 11.26 -19.27
C PHE A 200 -20.13 12.73 -19.08
N ASP A 201 -19.85 13.56 -20.09
CA ASP A 201 -20.29 14.96 -20.14
C ASP A 201 -20.59 15.36 -21.60
N ASN A 202 -21.87 15.57 -21.93
CA ASN A 202 -22.29 16.11 -23.22
C ASN A 202 -22.78 17.57 -23.13
N GLY A 203 -22.55 18.24 -22.01
CA GLY A 203 -23.01 19.60 -21.71
C GLY A 203 -24.38 19.65 -21.02
N THR A 204 -25.30 18.73 -21.34
CA THR A 204 -26.64 18.67 -20.74
C THR A 204 -26.74 17.60 -19.66
N LEU A 205 -26.15 16.44 -19.92
CA LEU A 205 -26.14 15.28 -19.03
C LEU A 205 -24.70 15.03 -18.57
N LYS A 206 -24.53 14.99 -17.24
CA LYS A 206 -23.25 14.75 -16.59
C LYS A 206 -23.36 13.56 -15.65
N PHE A 207 -22.45 12.62 -15.80
CA PHE A 207 -22.43 11.42 -14.98
C PHE A 207 -20.99 10.97 -14.74
N LYS A 208 -20.70 10.61 -13.50
CA LYS A 208 -19.37 10.16 -13.10
C LYS A 208 -19.50 9.05 -12.08
N THR A 209 -18.86 7.92 -12.33
CA THR A 209 -18.87 6.76 -11.42
C THR A 209 -17.58 5.95 -11.57
N THR A 210 -17.22 5.20 -10.54
CA THR A 210 -16.22 4.10 -10.63
C THR A 210 -16.87 2.73 -10.74
N ASP A 211 -18.20 2.69 -10.64
CA ASP A 211 -18.99 1.47 -10.63
C ASP A 211 -19.51 1.18 -12.04
N LYS A 212 -18.99 0.11 -12.64
CA LYS A 212 -19.40 -0.33 -13.97
C LYS A 212 -20.89 -0.65 -14.04
N ALA A 213 -21.49 -1.20 -12.97
CA ALA A 213 -22.91 -1.53 -12.97
C ALA A 213 -23.78 -0.26 -13.03
N LYS A 214 -23.39 0.80 -12.32
CA LYS A 214 -24.07 2.10 -12.38
C LYS A 214 -23.88 2.78 -13.73
N LEU A 215 -22.72 2.63 -14.36
CA LEU A 215 -22.53 3.08 -15.74
C LEU A 215 -23.51 2.36 -16.69
N ASP A 216 -23.60 1.04 -16.60
CA ASP A 216 -24.48 0.26 -17.48
C ASP A 216 -25.96 0.65 -17.28
N GLU A 217 -26.38 0.91 -16.04
CA GLU A 217 -27.70 1.43 -15.71
C GLU A 217 -27.93 2.84 -16.26
N PHE A 218 -26.95 3.74 -16.10
CA PHE A 218 -27.00 5.11 -16.63
C PHE A 218 -27.14 5.14 -18.15
N ILE A 219 -26.37 4.30 -18.85
CA ILE A 219 -26.42 4.16 -20.32
C ILE A 219 -27.83 3.73 -20.75
N LYS A 220 -28.39 2.73 -20.09
CA LYS A 220 -29.74 2.20 -20.41
C LYS A 220 -30.83 3.23 -20.14
N THR A 221 -30.82 3.86 -18.97
CA THR A 221 -31.86 4.82 -18.54
C THR A 221 -31.90 6.06 -19.42
N ASN A 222 -30.75 6.49 -19.95
CA ASN A 222 -30.65 7.69 -20.80
C ASN A 222 -30.62 7.37 -22.30
N GLY A 223 -30.80 6.10 -22.70
CA GLY A 223 -30.86 5.68 -24.10
C GLY A 223 -29.61 6.04 -24.91
N LEU A 224 -28.42 6.05 -24.28
CA LEU A 224 -27.19 6.52 -24.91
C LEU A 224 -26.71 5.54 -25.99
N THR A 225 -26.38 6.07 -27.17
CA THR A 225 -25.87 5.28 -28.30
C THR A 225 -24.37 5.04 -28.20
N LYS A 226 -23.83 4.11 -29.01
CA LYS A 226 -22.38 3.89 -29.07
C LYS A 226 -21.63 5.15 -29.53
N GLU A 227 -22.23 5.92 -30.42
CA GLU A 227 -21.72 7.20 -30.91
C GLU A 227 -21.63 8.23 -29.78
N ASP A 228 -22.64 8.30 -28.90
CA ASP A 228 -22.63 9.19 -27.73
C ASP A 228 -21.51 8.82 -26.76
N LEU A 229 -21.38 7.54 -26.44
CA LEU A 229 -20.32 7.06 -25.54
C LEU A 229 -18.94 7.36 -26.13
N LYS A 230 -18.73 7.11 -27.42
CA LYS A 230 -17.45 7.40 -28.07
C LYS A 230 -17.06 8.89 -28.03
N ARG A 231 -18.06 9.79 -28.05
CA ARG A 231 -17.83 11.24 -28.12
C ARG A 231 -17.74 11.90 -26.74
N TYR A 232 -18.50 11.40 -25.77
CA TYR A 232 -18.73 12.09 -24.49
C TYR A 232 -18.34 11.27 -23.26
N LEU A 233 -18.13 9.95 -23.38
CA LEU A 233 -17.64 9.12 -22.27
C LEU A 233 -16.11 9.08 -22.28
N SER A 234 -15.52 9.59 -21.21
CA SER A 234 -14.09 9.49 -20.92
C SER A 234 -13.84 8.40 -19.88
N HIS A 235 -12.79 7.60 -20.14
CA HIS A 235 -12.31 6.56 -19.24
C HIS A 235 -10.99 7.01 -18.65
N ILE A 236 -10.94 7.16 -17.33
CA ILE A 236 -9.75 7.64 -16.63
C ILE A 236 -9.28 6.52 -15.71
N PRO A 237 -8.21 5.78 -16.07
CA PRO A 237 -7.67 4.75 -15.21
C PRO A 237 -7.03 5.35 -13.98
N VAL A 238 -7.26 4.71 -12.84
CA VAL A 238 -6.68 5.10 -11.56
C VAL A 238 -6.01 3.87 -10.95
N ILE A 239 -4.70 3.96 -10.77
CA ILE A 239 -3.95 2.94 -10.02
C ILE A 239 -4.20 3.15 -8.53
N LYS A 240 -4.47 2.04 -7.85
CA LYS A 240 -4.72 1.95 -6.42
C LYS A 240 -3.91 0.80 -5.83
N TYR A 241 -3.99 0.64 -4.51
CA TYR A 241 -3.44 -0.54 -3.84
C TYR A 241 -4.39 -1.09 -2.79
N TYR A 242 -4.28 -2.39 -2.54
CA TYR A 242 -4.80 -3.02 -1.33
C TYR A 242 -3.66 -3.35 -0.37
N ASN A 243 -3.99 -3.40 0.91
CA ASN A 243 -3.14 -3.99 1.93
C ASN A 243 -3.47 -5.48 2.05
N VAL A 244 -2.50 -6.33 1.75
CA VAL A 244 -2.60 -7.79 1.88
C VAL A 244 -1.67 -8.29 2.98
N PHE A 245 -2.04 -9.38 3.62
CA PHE A 245 -1.31 -10.02 4.70
C PHE A 245 -0.95 -11.44 4.28
N ARG A 246 0.18 -11.93 4.77
CA ARG A 246 0.63 -13.30 4.52
C ARG A 246 -0.36 -14.28 5.17
N ALA A 247 -0.65 -15.37 4.48
CA ALA A 247 -1.43 -16.46 5.05
C ALA A 247 -0.71 -17.11 6.25
N ASP A 248 0.62 -17.08 6.28
CA ASP A 248 1.48 -17.56 7.38
C ASP A 248 1.25 -16.82 8.72
N ASP A 249 0.72 -15.61 8.63
CA ASP A 249 0.37 -14.72 9.75
C ASP A 249 -1.07 -14.92 10.22
N CYS A 250 -1.84 -15.75 9.53
CA CYS A 250 -3.22 -16.04 9.87
C CYS A 250 -3.34 -17.37 10.64
N THR A 251 -4.38 -17.49 11.46
CA THR A 251 -4.80 -18.73 12.11
C THR A 251 -6.21 -19.09 11.63
N GLY A 252 -6.48 -20.40 11.48
CA GLY A 252 -7.78 -20.89 11.00
C GLY A 252 -7.95 -20.89 9.48
N LEU A 253 -6.88 -20.70 8.69
CA LEU A 253 -6.92 -20.93 7.25
C LEU A 253 -6.73 -22.42 6.91
N GLU A 254 -7.45 -22.87 5.89
CA GLU A 254 -7.36 -24.23 5.35
C GLU A 254 -6.54 -24.25 4.07
N PHE A 255 -5.43 -24.97 4.07
CA PHE A 255 -4.61 -25.15 2.88
C PHE A 255 -4.91 -26.51 2.26
N PRO A 256 -4.92 -26.62 0.91
CA PRO A 256 -4.98 -27.91 0.27
C PRO A 256 -3.86 -28.79 0.82
N LYS A 257 -4.18 -30.03 1.19
CA LYS A 257 -3.15 -31.00 1.60
C LYS A 257 -2.12 -31.07 0.47
N PRO A 258 -0.81 -31.08 0.77
CA PRO A 258 0.21 -31.29 -0.25
C PRO A 258 -0.16 -32.57 -0.99
N THR A 259 -0.65 -32.46 -2.22
CA THR A 259 -0.96 -33.63 -3.05
C THR A 259 0.36 -34.35 -3.24
N GLY A 260 0.48 -35.55 -2.66
CA GLY A 260 1.68 -36.36 -2.76
C GLY A 260 2.13 -36.49 -4.21
N ASN A 261 3.38 -36.12 -4.48
CA ASN A 261 4.16 -36.46 -5.67
C ASN A 261 3.42 -36.46 -7.01
N LYS A 262 3.34 -35.29 -7.64
CA LYS A 262 4.14 -35.12 -8.86
C LYS A 262 5.22 -34.12 -8.53
N LYS A 263 6.35 -34.58 -7.99
CA LYS A 263 7.59 -33.79 -8.05
C LYS A 263 7.97 -33.72 -9.53
N VAL A 264 7.34 -32.80 -10.27
CA VAL A 264 7.91 -32.38 -11.54
C VAL A 264 9.27 -31.80 -11.15
N ASN A 265 10.34 -32.40 -11.66
CA ASN A 265 11.67 -31.87 -11.45
C ASN A 265 11.67 -30.42 -11.99
N PRO A 266 11.97 -29.40 -11.16
CA PRO A 266 11.97 -28.00 -11.60
C PRO A 266 12.84 -27.74 -12.83
N ILE A 267 13.89 -28.54 -13.00
CA ILE A 267 14.79 -28.49 -14.16
C ILE A 267 14.10 -29.01 -15.43
N ASP A 268 13.36 -30.13 -15.33
CA ASP A 268 12.57 -30.63 -16.46
C ASP A 268 11.48 -29.64 -16.85
N GLU A 269 10.87 -28.97 -15.86
CA GLU A 269 9.89 -27.92 -16.13
C GLU A 269 10.53 -26.73 -16.82
N ALA A 270 11.71 -26.29 -16.38
CA ALA A 270 12.45 -25.22 -17.05
C ALA A 270 12.70 -25.56 -18.53
N GLN A 271 13.10 -26.79 -18.83
CA GLN A 271 13.25 -27.25 -20.22
C GLN A 271 11.91 -27.26 -20.97
N ARG A 272 10.82 -27.74 -20.35
CA ARG A 272 9.48 -27.71 -20.96
C ARG A 272 9.03 -26.31 -21.34
N LEU A 273 9.32 -25.29 -20.52
CA LEU A 273 8.98 -23.90 -20.84
C LEU A 273 9.70 -23.41 -22.08
N ILE A 274 10.97 -23.79 -22.25
CA ILE A 274 11.77 -23.47 -23.45
C ILE A 274 11.20 -24.18 -24.67
N ASP A 275 10.97 -25.49 -24.57
CA ASP A 275 10.45 -26.31 -25.67
C ASP A 275 9.05 -25.88 -26.11
N GLY A 276 8.26 -25.34 -25.17
CA GLY A 276 6.92 -24.80 -25.42
C GLY A 276 6.91 -23.41 -26.08
N TYR A 277 8.06 -22.74 -26.20
CA TYR A 277 8.12 -21.38 -26.74
C TYR A 277 7.78 -21.37 -28.24
N LYS A 278 6.62 -20.82 -28.57
CA LYS A 278 6.16 -20.65 -29.96
C LYS A 278 6.94 -19.55 -30.68
N ASN A 279 7.39 -19.85 -31.91
CA ASN A 279 8.24 -18.98 -32.73
C ASN A 279 9.55 -18.55 -32.00
N PRO A 280 10.33 -19.52 -31.50
CA PRO A 280 11.55 -19.24 -30.78
C PRO A 280 12.63 -18.64 -31.72
N PRO A 281 13.67 -17.99 -31.17
CA PRO A 281 14.89 -17.69 -31.92
C PRO A 281 15.61 -18.99 -32.33
N ALA A 282 16.60 -18.89 -33.22
CA ALA A 282 17.52 -20.00 -33.43
C ALA A 282 18.38 -20.22 -32.18
N TYR A 283 18.75 -21.47 -31.89
CA TYR A 283 19.58 -21.83 -30.73
C TYR A 283 20.97 -22.30 -31.17
N THR A 284 22.00 -21.76 -30.54
CA THR A 284 23.40 -22.21 -30.72
C THR A 284 24.07 -22.48 -29.38
N PHE A 285 25.02 -23.41 -29.36
CA PHE A 285 25.72 -23.82 -28.13
C PHE A 285 27.24 -23.74 -28.26
N VAL A 286 27.74 -22.57 -28.69
CA VAL A 286 29.15 -22.37 -29.07
C VAL A 286 29.84 -21.36 -28.15
N GLY A 287 31.11 -21.62 -27.82
CA GLY A 287 31.92 -20.73 -26.99
C GLY A 287 31.52 -20.72 -25.51
N ASP A 288 31.92 -19.66 -24.82
CA ASP A 288 31.83 -19.51 -23.36
C ASP A 288 30.92 -18.34 -22.93
N LYS A 289 30.16 -17.74 -23.86
CA LYS A 289 29.29 -16.59 -23.60
C LYS A 289 27.83 -16.87 -23.94
N ALA A 290 26.93 -16.49 -23.03
CA ALA A 290 25.50 -16.41 -23.30
C ALA A 290 25.17 -15.03 -23.91
N PHE A 291 24.33 -15.00 -24.94
CA PHE A 291 23.79 -13.76 -25.52
C PHE A 291 22.63 -14.05 -26.48
N TYR A 292 21.72 -13.09 -26.59
CA TYR A 292 20.84 -12.94 -27.74
C TYR A 292 21.44 -11.99 -28.78
N GLN A 293 21.42 -12.39 -30.05
CA GLN A 293 21.86 -11.58 -31.19
C GLN A 293 20.65 -11.14 -32.04
N PRO A 294 20.23 -9.86 -31.96
CA PRO A 294 19.03 -9.38 -32.66
C PRO A 294 19.10 -9.48 -34.19
N ALA A 295 20.29 -9.28 -34.77
CA ALA A 295 20.47 -9.24 -36.23
C ALA A 295 20.20 -10.59 -36.91
N SER A 296 20.59 -11.68 -36.26
CA SER A 296 20.43 -13.06 -36.73
C SER A 296 19.26 -13.79 -36.05
N ASP A 297 18.59 -13.14 -35.10
CA ASP A 297 17.57 -13.75 -34.25
C ASP A 297 18.03 -15.09 -33.64
N THR A 298 19.18 -15.06 -32.98
CA THR A 298 19.84 -16.26 -32.43
C THR A 298 20.13 -16.06 -30.95
N VAL A 299 19.79 -17.05 -30.12
CA VAL A 299 20.24 -17.17 -28.73
C VAL A 299 21.40 -18.17 -28.68
N ASN A 300 22.55 -17.71 -28.20
CA ASN A 300 23.69 -18.57 -27.92
C ASN A 300 23.80 -18.84 -26.41
N MET A 301 24.06 -20.08 -26.05
CA MET A 301 24.32 -20.50 -24.67
C MET A 301 25.61 -21.32 -24.58
N PRO A 302 26.48 -21.13 -23.58
CA PRO A 302 27.53 -22.09 -23.29
C PRO A 302 26.92 -23.46 -22.95
N LYS A 303 27.71 -24.54 -23.07
CA LYS A 303 27.25 -25.87 -22.62
C LYS A 303 26.88 -25.84 -21.14
N ILE A 304 25.86 -26.60 -20.75
CA ILE A 304 25.34 -26.61 -19.37
C ILE A 304 26.41 -26.91 -18.31
N ASN A 305 27.42 -27.72 -18.64
CA ASN A 305 28.54 -28.06 -17.77
C ASN A 305 29.52 -26.89 -17.50
N ALA A 306 29.40 -25.78 -18.23
CA ALA A 306 30.13 -24.54 -17.95
C ALA A 306 29.49 -23.74 -16.80
N PHE A 307 28.27 -24.08 -16.38
CA PHE A 307 27.56 -23.41 -15.30
C PHE A 307 27.72 -24.17 -13.97
N LYS A 308 27.71 -23.42 -12.87
CA LYS A 308 27.84 -23.97 -11.51
C LYS A 308 26.63 -24.81 -11.07
N SER A 309 25.47 -24.59 -11.69
CA SER A 309 24.24 -25.35 -11.45
C SER A 309 23.33 -25.32 -12.67
N GLU A 310 22.46 -26.31 -12.81
CA GLU A 310 21.43 -26.33 -13.87
C GLU A 310 20.47 -25.15 -13.73
N ALA A 311 20.09 -24.78 -12.50
CA ALA A 311 19.25 -23.60 -12.25
C ALA A 311 19.92 -22.31 -12.77
N SER A 312 21.24 -22.14 -12.57
CA SER A 312 21.98 -21.00 -13.13
C SER A 312 21.97 -21.01 -14.66
N TYR A 313 22.12 -22.18 -15.28
CA TYR A 313 22.01 -22.32 -16.74
C TYR A 313 20.64 -21.88 -17.26
N TYR A 314 19.55 -22.41 -16.69
CA TYR A 314 18.19 -22.06 -17.13
C TYR A 314 17.83 -20.61 -16.83
N CYS A 315 18.30 -20.03 -15.71
CA CYS A 315 18.11 -18.62 -15.42
C CYS A 315 18.77 -17.73 -16.49
N THR A 316 20.02 -18.01 -16.87
CA THR A 316 20.70 -17.31 -17.97
C THR A 316 19.99 -17.54 -19.30
N TYR A 317 19.53 -18.77 -19.58
CA TYR A 317 18.80 -19.05 -20.81
C TYR A 317 17.48 -18.25 -20.87
N PHE A 318 16.72 -18.18 -19.78
CA PHE A 318 15.50 -17.37 -19.72
C PHE A 318 15.75 -15.87 -19.89
N HIS A 319 16.89 -15.35 -19.43
CA HIS A 319 17.32 -13.97 -19.70
C HIS A 319 17.45 -13.73 -21.20
N GLU A 320 18.23 -14.56 -21.90
CA GLU A 320 18.45 -14.43 -23.34
C GLU A 320 17.17 -14.69 -24.16
N LEU A 321 16.33 -15.63 -23.73
CA LEU A 321 15.02 -15.85 -24.34
C LEU A 321 14.11 -14.64 -24.17
N THR A 322 14.15 -13.97 -23.01
CA THR A 322 13.38 -12.75 -22.77
C THR A 322 13.82 -11.64 -23.72
N HIS A 323 15.14 -11.44 -23.92
CA HIS A 323 15.64 -10.54 -24.95
C HIS A 323 15.09 -10.91 -26.34
N SER A 324 15.11 -12.20 -26.69
CA SER A 324 14.63 -12.64 -27.99
C SER A 324 13.20 -12.17 -28.28
N THR A 325 12.31 -12.15 -27.29
CA THR A 325 10.92 -11.68 -27.48
C THR A 325 10.82 -10.25 -28.04
N GLY A 326 11.85 -9.42 -27.87
CA GLY A 326 11.86 -8.06 -28.40
C GLY A 326 12.06 -7.96 -29.92
N ALA A 327 12.38 -9.05 -30.63
CA ALA A 327 12.54 -9.03 -32.08
C ALA A 327 11.32 -8.44 -32.82
N LYS A 328 11.56 -7.85 -33.99
CA LYS A 328 10.51 -7.21 -34.82
C LYS A 328 9.32 -8.12 -35.14
N LYS A 329 9.57 -9.42 -35.32
CA LYS A 329 8.52 -10.43 -35.59
C LYS A 329 7.77 -10.91 -34.33
N ARG A 330 8.10 -10.37 -33.16
CA ARG A 330 7.52 -10.72 -31.85
C ARG A 330 6.96 -9.46 -31.17
N LEU A 331 7.60 -8.93 -30.13
CA LEU A 331 7.12 -7.76 -29.38
C LEU A 331 7.69 -6.42 -29.86
N GLU A 332 8.59 -6.42 -30.85
CA GLU A 332 9.13 -5.22 -31.50
C GLU A 332 9.61 -4.15 -30.49
N ARG A 333 10.50 -4.55 -29.58
CA ARG A 333 11.15 -3.64 -28.63
C ARG A 333 12.41 -3.01 -29.24
N ASP A 334 12.82 -1.88 -28.67
CA ASP A 334 13.96 -1.10 -29.16
C ASP A 334 15.29 -1.66 -28.64
N PHE A 335 16.17 -2.08 -29.56
CA PHE A 335 17.55 -2.53 -29.30
C PHE A 335 18.61 -1.52 -29.75
N SER A 336 18.25 -0.27 -30.07
CA SER A 336 19.19 0.74 -30.57
C SER A 336 20.15 1.30 -29.48
N GLY A 337 19.88 0.99 -28.20
CA GLY A 337 20.67 1.43 -27.06
C GLY A 337 22.10 0.87 -27.05
N LYS A 338 23.07 1.74 -26.72
CA LYS A 338 24.45 1.32 -26.44
C LYS A 338 24.61 0.99 -24.96
N PHE A 339 25.59 0.15 -24.63
CA PHE A 339 25.92 -0.16 -23.24
C PHE A 339 26.02 1.11 -22.37
N GLY A 340 25.31 1.12 -21.24
CA GLY A 340 25.23 2.26 -20.33
C GLY A 340 24.20 3.34 -20.70
N SER A 341 23.45 3.20 -21.81
CA SER A 341 22.32 4.08 -22.11
C SER A 341 21.07 3.72 -21.32
N LYS A 342 20.13 4.67 -21.23
CA LYS A 342 18.79 4.44 -20.68
C LYS A 342 18.03 3.30 -21.37
N SER A 343 18.04 3.28 -22.71
CA SER A 343 17.37 2.24 -23.50
C SER A 343 17.97 0.86 -23.28
N TYR A 344 19.30 0.77 -23.17
CA TYR A 344 20.00 -0.46 -22.81
C TYR A 344 19.63 -0.92 -21.39
N ALA A 345 19.69 -0.03 -20.39
CA ALA A 345 19.33 -0.36 -19.01
C ALA A 345 17.86 -0.82 -18.88
N PHE A 346 16.95 -0.25 -19.67
CA PHE A 346 15.55 -0.64 -19.70
C PHE A 346 15.35 -2.05 -20.27
N GLU A 347 15.99 -2.40 -21.38
CA GLU A 347 15.88 -3.75 -21.98
C GLU A 347 16.53 -4.83 -21.11
N GLU A 348 17.68 -4.54 -20.47
CA GLU A 348 18.29 -5.45 -19.50
C GLU A 348 17.39 -5.67 -18.27
N LEU A 349 16.74 -4.62 -17.75
CA LEU A 349 15.78 -4.78 -16.66
C LEU A 349 14.56 -5.63 -17.07
N ILE A 350 14.10 -5.50 -18.33
CA ILE A 350 13.04 -6.35 -18.88
C ILE A 350 13.49 -7.81 -18.90
N ALA A 351 14.71 -8.07 -19.40
CA ALA A 351 15.28 -9.42 -19.49
C ALA A 351 15.49 -10.07 -18.12
N GLU A 352 16.06 -9.34 -17.16
CA GLU A 352 16.25 -9.78 -15.78
C GLU A 352 14.91 -10.14 -15.11
N LEU A 353 13.91 -9.26 -15.20
CA LEU A 353 12.59 -9.54 -14.65
C LEU A 353 11.92 -10.73 -15.36
N GLY A 354 12.10 -10.87 -16.67
CA GLY A 354 11.51 -11.98 -17.43
C GLY A 354 12.12 -13.32 -17.06
N ALA A 355 13.44 -13.35 -16.89
CA ALA A 355 14.17 -14.50 -16.38
C ALA A 355 13.64 -14.92 -15.00
N VAL A 356 13.47 -13.95 -14.11
CA VAL A 356 12.96 -14.17 -12.75
C VAL A 356 11.53 -14.72 -12.76
N PHE A 357 10.65 -14.18 -13.59
CA PHE A 357 9.28 -14.67 -13.73
C PHE A 357 9.26 -16.10 -14.28
N LEU A 358 10.05 -16.41 -15.31
CA LEU A 358 10.16 -17.77 -15.85
C LEU A 358 10.81 -18.75 -14.86
N CYS A 359 11.80 -18.31 -14.10
CA CYS A 359 12.37 -19.09 -13.00
C CYS A 359 11.32 -19.38 -11.91
N SER A 360 10.40 -18.46 -11.65
CA SER A 360 9.28 -18.69 -10.73
C SER A 360 8.30 -19.72 -11.28
N GLU A 361 7.97 -19.65 -12.57
CA GLU A 361 7.10 -20.62 -13.26
C GLU A 361 7.71 -22.03 -13.27
N ALA A 362 9.02 -22.12 -13.50
CA ALA A 362 9.75 -23.39 -13.47
C ALA A 362 10.03 -23.92 -12.05
N GLY A 363 9.79 -23.13 -11.01
CA GLY A 363 10.10 -23.49 -9.62
C GLY A 363 11.60 -23.45 -9.27
N ILE A 364 12.42 -22.68 -10.01
CA ILE A 364 13.87 -22.53 -9.81
C ILE A 364 14.30 -21.15 -9.31
N LEU A 365 13.35 -20.24 -9.03
CA LEU A 365 13.58 -18.84 -8.62
C LEU A 365 14.63 -18.65 -7.51
N PHE A 366 14.69 -19.57 -6.55
CA PHE A 366 15.63 -19.53 -5.42
C PHE A 366 16.62 -20.69 -5.43
N HIS A 367 16.90 -21.27 -6.60
CA HIS A 367 17.82 -22.40 -6.77
C HIS A 367 19.14 -22.02 -7.45
N THR A 368 19.31 -20.75 -7.82
CA THR A 368 20.56 -20.23 -8.38
C THR A 368 21.55 -19.94 -7.25
N LYS A 369 22.76 -20.51 -7.36
CA LYS A 369 23.86 -20.35 -6.38
C LYS A 369 24.92 -19.33 -6.79
N ASP A 370 24.73 -18.68 -7.95
CA ASP A 370 25.60 -17.60 -8.41
C ASP A 370 24.89 -16.81 -9.53
N ASN A 371 24.87 -15.48 -9.44
CA ASN A 371 25.08 -14.65 -10.62
C ASN A 371 25.74 -13.27 -10.33
N SER A 372 26.99 -13.16 -10.80
CA SER A 372 27.60 -12.02 -11.51
C SER A 372 27.81 -10.64 -10.85
N ALA A 373 28.42 -10.60 -9.67
CA ALA A 373 28.76 -9.38 -8.91
C ALA A 373 29.86 -8.43 -9.46
N LYS A 374 30.13 -8.34 -10.78
CA LYS A 374 31.11 -7.35 -11.32
C LYS A 374 30.56 -6.39 -12.38
N TYR A 375 29.74 -6.81 -13.35
CA TYR A 375 29.11 -5.87 -14.30
C TYR A 375 27.94 -5.10 -13.66
N LEU A 376 27.35 -5.66 -12.60
CA LEU A 376 26.21 -5.09 -11.89
C LEU A 376 26.51 -3.75 -11.23
N LYS A 377 27.75 -3.45 -10.80
CA LYS A 377 28.03 -2.17 -10.10
C LYS A 377 27.83 -0.93 -10.99
N ASN A 378 28.31 -0.97 -12.23
CA ASN A 378 28.14 0.16 -13.16
C ASN A 378 26.71 0.22 -13.71
N TRP A 379 26.08 -0.94 -13.95
CA TRP A 379 24.69 -1.03 -14.38
C TRP A 379 23.71 -0.55 -13.31
N ASN A 380 23.92 -0.91 -12.04
CA ASN A 380 23.10 -0.48 -10.91
C ASN A 380 23.12 1.05 -10.76
N LYS A 381 24.26 1.71 -11.01
CA LYS A 381 24.32 3.17 -10.97
C LYS A 381 23.44 3.81 -12.05
N VAL A 382 23.50 3.29 -13.29
CA VAL A 382 22.63 3.76 -14.38
C VAL A 382 21.17 3.47 -14.05
N LEU A 383 20.86 2.26 -13.61
CA LEU A 383 19.50 1.85 -13.25
C LEU A 383 18.92 2.69 -12.10
N VAL A 384 19.67 2.92 -11.03
CA VAL A 384 19.24 3.79 -9.92
C VAL A 384 19.00 5.21 -10.43
N ASN A 385 19.91 5.76 -11.24
CA ASN A 385 19.71 7.08 -11.85
C ASN A 385 18.43 7.14 -12.71
N GLU A 386 18.13 6.11 -13.50
CA GLU A 386 16.89 6.08 -14.28
C GLU A 386 15.64 5.96 -13.41
N LEU A 387 15.69 5.14 -12.34
CA LEU A 387 14.61 4.99 -11.37
C LEU A 387 14.34 6.29 -10.60
N GLU A 388 15.38 7.03 -10.22
CA GLU A 388 15.26 8.34 -9.55
C GLU A 388 14.67 9.41 -10.49
N ASN A 389 14.98 9.33 -11.79
CA ASN A 389 14.47 10.27 -12.79
C ASN A 389 13.05 9.94 -13.27
N ASP A 390 12.63 8.68 -13.18
CA ASP A 390 11.34 8.20 -13.65
C ASP A 390 10.78 7.12 -12.70
N ASN A 391 9.88 7.53 -11.81
CA ASN A 391 9.26 6.63 -10.83
C ASN A 391 8.33 5.57 -11.44
N ARG A 392 8.10 5.59 -12.76
CA ARG A 392 7.36 4.56 -13.50
C ARG A 392 8.28 3.61 -14.24
N PHE A 393 9.60 3.86 -14.26
CA PHE A 393 10.57 3.08 -15.01
C PHE A 393 10.49 1.60 -14.66
N PHE A 394 10.44 1.28 -13.37
CA PHE A 394 10.28 -0.11 -12.90
C PHE A 394 8.95 -0.73 -13.34
N LEU A 395 7.83 -0.02 -13.18
CA LEU A 395 6.51 -0.53 -13.57
C LEU A 395 6.43 -0.81 -15.08
N LYS A 396 7.01 0.08 -15.90
CA LYS A 396 7.09 -0.10 -17.36
C LYS A 396 7.90 -1.32 -17.74
N ALA A 397 9.09 -1.49 -17.15
CA ALA A 397 9.94 -2.66 -17.41
C ALA A 397 9.27 -3.96 -16.96
N SER A 398 8.64 -3.96 -15.78
CA SER A 398 7.90 -5.10 -15.26
C SER A 398 6.71 -5.48 -16.14
N ALA A 399 5.98 -4.51 -16.67
CA ALA A 399 4.87 -4.77 -17.58
C ALA A 399 5.34 -5.37 -18.92
N GLN A 400 6.44 -4.86 -19.49
CA GLN A 400 7.03 -5.41 -20.71
C GLN A 400 7.61 -6.82 -20.50
N SER A 401 8.24 -7.05 -19.35
CA SER A 401 8.70 -8.37 -18.92
C SER A 401 7.53 -9.36 -18.83
N GLN A 402 6.42 -8.98 -18.20
CA GLN A 402 5.24 -9.85 -18.15
C GLN A 402 4.68 -10.17 -19.55
N LYS A 403 4.71 -9.21 -20.49
CA LYS A 403 4.34 -9.45 -21.90
C LYS A 403 5.29 -10.42 -22.59
N ALA A 404 6.59 -10.29 -22.35
CA ALA A 404 7.60 -11.22 -22.87
C ALA A 404 7.38 -12.65 -22.35
N VAL A 405 7.15 -12.80 -21.05
CA VAL A 405 6.87 -14.09 -20.42
C VAL A 405 5.57 -14.69 -20.94
N ASN A 406 4.49 -13.91 -21.02
CA ASN A 406 3.23 -14.38 -21.58
C ASN A 406 3.38 -14.84 -23.03
N HIS A 407 4.20 -14.15 -23.82
CA HIS A 407 4.52 -14.54 -25.19
C HIS A 407 5.28 -15.87 -25.24
N ILE A 408 6.32 -16.04 -24.39
CA ILE A 408 7.09 -17.29 -24.28
C ILE A 408 6.17 -18.46 -23.90
N LEU A 409 5.34 -18.26 -22.87
CA LEU A 409 4.43 -19.27 -22.34
C LEU A 409 3.17 -19.49 -23.20
N GLY A 410 3.01 -18.74 -24.30
CA GLY A 410 1.83 -18.81 -25.16
C GLY A 410 0.51 -18.46 -24.45
N ARG A 411 0.56 -17.66 -23.39
CA ARG A 411 -0.61 -17.16 -22.67
C ARG A 411 -1.28 -16.08 -23.52
N ASN A 412 -2.48 -16.38 -24.03
CA ASN A 412 -3.23 -15.48 -24.89
C ASN A 412 -3.56 -14.16 -24.16
N THR A 413 -2.88 -13.07 -24.49
CA THR A 413 -3.33 -11.71 -24.13
C THR A 413 -4.54 -11.26 -24.98
N GLU A 414 -4.92 -12.03 -26.00
CA GLU A 414 -5.99 -11.68 -26.96
C GLU A 414 -7.41 -12.13 -26.55
N LYS A 415 -7.56 -13.00 -25.53
CA LYS A 415 -8.90 -13.45 -25.08
C LYS A 415 -9.43 -12.69 -23.86
N GLU A 416 -8.57 -11.98 -23.13
CA GLU A 416 -8.97 -11.09 -22.03
C GLU A 416 -9.03 -9.61 -22.44
N THR A 417 -8.85 -9.31 -23.74
CA THR A 417 -9.49 -8.11 -24.32
C THR A 417 -10.99 -8.39 -24.50
N GLU A 418 -11.73 -8.60 -23.40
CA GLU A 418 -12.94 -7.81 -23.28
C GLU A 418 -12.46 -6.36 -23.42
N GLU A 419 -12.98 -5.66 -24.44
CA GLU A 419 -12.62 -4.28 -24.78
C GLU A 419 -12.11 -3.54 -23.54
N ILE A 420 -10.81 -3.19 -23.49
CA ILE A 420 -10.35 -2.17 -22.55
C ILE A 420 -11.28 -0.98 -22.84
N PRO A 421 -12.20 -0.61 -21.94
CA PRO A 421 -13.19 0.39 -22.28
C PRO A 421 -12.43 1.70 -22.54
N GLY A 422 -12.33 2.11 -23.81
CA GLY A 422 -11.89 3.45 -24.18
C GLY A 422 -10.45 3.70 -24.69
N VAL A 423 -9.65 2.71 -25.10
CA VAL A 423 -8.38 3.02 -25.82
C VAL A 423 -8.57 2.85 -27.35
N PRO A 424 -8.64 3.92 -28.15
CA PRO A 424 -8.78 3.79 -29.60
C PRO A 424 -7.46 3.31 -30.23
N VAL A 425 -7.43 2.04 -30.63
CA VAL A 425 -6.36 1.50 -31.47
C VAL A 425 -6.56 2.00 -32.90
N LYS A 426 -5.69 2.90 -33.39
CA LYS A 426 -5.60 3.18 -34.83
C LYS A 426 -4.97 1.96 -35.52
N LYS A 427 -5.74 1.24 -36.34
CA LYS A 427 -5.22 0.42 -37.43
C LYS A 427 -5.73 0.98 -38.76
N ALA A 428 -4.79 1.33 -39.62
CA ALA A 428 -5.04 1.81 -40.97
C ALA A 428 -5.27 0.62 -41.93
N VAL A 429 -6.07 0.93 -42.95
CA VAL A 429 -6.25 0.27 -44.26
C VAL A 429 -7.08 -1.02 -44.30
N ALA A 430 -8.38 -0.84 -44.57
CA ALA A 430 -9.28 -1.87 -45.07
C ALA A 430 -9.07 -2.11 -46.58
N LYS A 431 -8.79 -3.36 -46.98
CA LYS A 431 -9.13 -3.86 -48.32
C LYS A 431 -10.56 -4.41 -48.28
N LYS A 432 -11.36 -4.03 -49.29
CA LYS A 432 -12.79 -4.37 -49.44
C LYS A 432 -13.03 -5.89 -49.65
N PRO A 433 -14.21 -6.41 -49.26
CA PRO A 433 -14.53 -7.84 -49.29
C PRO A 433 -15.11 -8.30 -50.63
N GLY A 434 -14.68 -9.49 -51.08
CA GLY A 434 -15.26 -10.23 -52.21
C GLY A 434 -16.14 -11.39 -51.74
N LYS A 435 -17.44 -11.23 -52.01
CA LYS A 435 -18.62 -12.13 -51.96
C LYS A 435 -18.48 -13.64 -51.64
N LYS A 436 -19.33 -14.04 -50.68
CA LYS A 436 -20.12 -15.28 -50.49
C LYS A 436 -19.86 -16.47 -51.43
N ARG A 437 -19.75 -17.66 -50.83
CA ARG A 437 -20.41 -18.87 -51.35
C ARG A 437 -20.99 -19.74 -50.23
N VAL A 438 -22.32 -19.89 -50.30
CA VAL A 438 -23.14 -20.82 -49.53
C VAL A 438 -23.02 -22.20 -50.18
N ILE A 439 -22.75 -23.24 -49.41
CA ILE A 439 -23.08 -24.63 -49.77
C ILE A 439 -23.74 -25.28 -48.57
N SER A 440 -24.90 -25.86 -48.83
CA SER A 440 -25.78 -26.55 -47.91
C SER A 440 -25.77 -28.07 -48.18
N LYS A 441 -26.27 -28.81 -47.18
CA LYS A 441 -26.65 -30.24 -47.15
C LYS A 441 -25.46 -31.20 -46.86
N THR A 442 -25.57 -32.27 -46.06
CA THR A 442 -26.73 -33.11 -45.69
C THR A 442 -26.42 -33.91 -44.41
N LYS A 443 -27.45 -34.25 -43.63
CA LYS A 443 -27.46 -35.29 -42.59
C LYS A 443 -26.99 -36.64 -43.14
N VAL A 444 -26.19 -37.38 -42.35
CA VAL A 444 -26.19 -38.85 -42.34
C VAL A 444 -26.23 -39.32 -40.89
N VAL A 445 -27.33 -39.97 -40.56
CA VAL A 445 -27.52 -40.83 -39.39
C VAL A 445 -27.07 -42.22 -39.83
N ASN A 446 -26.29 -42.92 -39.01
CA ASN A 446 -26.25 -44.38 -39.03
C ASN A 446 -26.35 -44.92 -37.60
N LYS A 447 -27.51 -45.53 -37.33
CA LYS A 447 -27.71 -46.54 -36.30
C LYS A 447 -27.16 -47.87 -36.85
N THR A 448 -26.47 -48.62 -36.02
CA THR A 448 -26.52 -50.08 -36.04
C THR A 448 -26.68 -50.54 -34.60
N GLY A 449 -27.76 -51.29 -34.36
CA GLY A 449 -27.99 -52.03 -33.13
C GLY A 449 -28.27 -53.48 -33.47
N LEU A 450 -28.04 -54.38 -32.52
CA LEU A 450 -28.61 -55.72 -32.32
C LEU A 450 -28.16 -56.11 -30.91
N SER A 451 -29.00 -56.14 -29.86
CA SER A 451 -30.21 -56.94 -29.55
C SER A 451 -29.91 -58.31 -28.92
N ALA A 452 -30.79 -58.67 -27.98
CA ALA A 452 -31.02 -59.97 -27.32
C ALA A 452 -30.32 -60.17 -25.96
N SER A 453 -30.94 -60.69 -24.90
CA SER A 453 -32.33 -61.00 -24.56
C SER A 453 -32.39 -61.25 -23.04
N VAL A 454 -33.58 -61.05 -22.49
CA VAL A 454 -34.01 -61.27 -21.10
C VAL A 454 -34.31 -62.75 -20.86
N GLU A 455 -34.00 -63.32 -19.68
CA GLU A 455 -35.00 -63.95 -18.77
C GLU A 455 -34.45 -64.56 -17.45
N LYS A 456 -35.16 -64.19 -16.37
CA LYS A 456 -35.57 -64.93 -15.14
C LYS A 456 -34.53 -65.48 -14.13
N ILE A 457 -34.75 -65.14 -12.86
CA ILE A 457 -35.30 -66.04 -11.81
C ILE A 457 -35.89 -65.18 -10.66
N GLN A 458 -37.15 -65.47 -10.30
CA GLN A 458 -37.80 -65.10 -9.04
C GLN A 458 -37.52 -66.19 -7.99
N VAL A 459 -37.32 -65.83 -6.72
CA VAL A 459 -38.00 -66.49 -5.57
C VAL A 459 -38.07 -65.52 -4.37
N ARG A 460 -39.28 -65.35 -3.80
CA ARG A 460 -39.55 -64.84 -2.44
C ARG A 460 -39.80 -66.03 -1.51
N LYS A 461 -39.26 -66.02 -0.28
CA LYS A 461 -40.00 -66.04 1.02
C LYS A 461 -39.14 -66.49 2.21
N ASN A 462 -39.13 -65.61 3.22
CA ASN A 462 -39.21 -65.75 4.69
C ASN A 462 -39.01 -67.10 5.40
N THR A 463 -38.27 -66.99 6.52
CA THR A 463 -38.61 -67.52 7.87
C THR A 463 -37.83 -66.67 8.89
N GLU A 464 -38.45 -65.73 9.62
CA GLU A 464 -39.14 -65.85 10.92
C GLU A 464 -38.37 -66.52 12.07
N THR A 465 -38.11 -65.74 13.12
CA THR A 465 -38.45 -65.97 14.55
C THR A 465 -37.82 -64.82 15.36
N ARG A 466 -38.40 -64.22 16.41
CA ARG A 466 -39.65 -64.43 17.15
C ARG A 466 -39.92 -63.14 17.95
N LYS A 467 -41.19 -62.82 18.24
CA LYS A 467 -41.61 -61.64 19.01
C LYS A 467 -42.38 -62.06 20.28
N LYS A 468 -42.26 -61.20 21.31
CA LYS A 468 -43.16 -60.98 22.49
C LYS A 468 -43.03 -62.00 23.66
N ARG A 469 -43.14 -61.65 24.95
CA ARG A 469 -43.81 -60.50 25.63
C ARG A 469 -43.46 -60.40 27.15
N ALA A 470 -43.78 -59.22 27.72
CA ALA A 470 -44.18 -58.88 29.12
C ALA A 470 -43.07 -58.76 30.20
N VAL A 471 -43.07 -57.83 31.18
CA VAL A 471 -44.12 -57.16 32.02
C VAL A 471 -43.59 -55.76 32.52
N PRO A 472 -44.43 -54.80 32.98
CA PRO A 472 -44.04 -53.42 33.30
C PRO A 472 -43.78 -53.11 34.80
N ALA A 473 -43.44 -51.83 35.05
CA ALA A 473 -43.46 -51.04 36.29
C ALA A 473 -42.23 -51.09 37.22
N VAL A 474 -41.63 -49.93 37.51
CA VAL A 474 -41.65 -49.24 38.83
C VAL A 474 -40.91 -47.89 38.69
N ALA A 475 -41.54 -46.83 39.21
CA ALA A 475 -40.98 -45.50 39.32
C ALA A 475 -40.49 -45.20 40.75
N LYS A 476 -39.47 -44.32 40.82
CA LYS A 476 -39.04 -43.41 41.92
C LYS A 476 -37.98 -43.85 42.94
N ARG A 477 -36.80 -43.21 42.76
CA ARG A 477 -35.95 -42.45 43.73
C ARG A 477 -35.20 -43.22 44.85
N PRO A 478 -34.16 -42.65 45.48
CA PRO A 478 -33.20 -41.62 45.05
C PRO A 478 -31.72 -42.04 45.29
N ILE A 479 -30.75 -41.59 44.49
CA ILE A 479 -29.33 -41.65 44.88
C ILE A 479 -28.68 -40.28 44.68
N SER A 480 -27.99 -39.86 45.74
CA SER A 480 -27.51 -38.51 46.05
C SER A 480 -26.61 -37.88 44.99
N LYS A 481 -26.83 -36.57 44.74
CA LYS A 481 -25.88 -35.69 44.05
C LYS A 481 -24.60 -35.56 44.88
N SER A 482 -23.51 -36.22 44.48
CA SER A 482 -22.17 -35.75 44.84
C SER A 482 -21.71 -34.74 43.78
N LYS A 483 -21.77 -33.45 44.08
CA LYS A 483 -21.02 -32.43 43.33
C LYS A 483 -19.53 -32.71 43.54
N LYS A 484 -18.81 -33.18 42.51
CA LYS A 484 -17.36 -33.00 42.45
C LYS A 484 -17.06 -31.59 41.93
N PRO A 485 -16.16 -30.81 42.55
CA PRO A 485 -15.92 -29.43 42.15
C PRO A 485 -15.14 -29.39 40.83
N ILE A 486 -15.66 -28.66 39.84
CA ILE A 486 -14.93 -28.24 38.64
C ILE A 486 -14.02 -27.07 39.06
N VAL A 487 -12.96 -27.34 39.82
CA VAL A 487 -12.05 -26.28 40.33
C VAL A 487 -10.57 -26.56 40.00
N SER A 488 -10.21 -27.78 39.58
CA SER A 488 -8.80 -28.14 39.43
C SER A 488 -8.14 -27.70 38.11
N ASP A 489 -8.91 -27.40 37.06
CA ASP A 489 -8.33 -27.15 35.72
C ASP A 489 -8.14 -25.66 35.39
N GLN A 490 -8.97 -24.77 35.95
CA GLN A 490 -8.81 -23.32 35.77
C GLN A 490 -7.52 -22.78 36.40
N ASN A 491 -7.11 -23.32 37.55
CA ASN A 491 -5.89 -22.90 38.23
C ASN A 491 -4.62 -23.30 37.46
N LYS A 492 -4.64 -24.40 36.69
CA LYS A 492 -3.51 -24.73 35.81
C LYS A 492 -3.36 -23.71 34.70
N SER A 493 -4.44 -23.35 34.01
CA SER A 493 -4.40 -22.33 32.95
C SER A 493 -4.03 -20.95 33.46
N LEU A 494 -4.51 -20.56 34.65
CA LEU A 494 -4.12 -19.30 35.30
C LEU A 494 -2.65 -19.29 35.69
N ASN A 495 -2.14 -20.39 36.25
CA ASN A 495 -0.71 -20.51 36.58
C ASN A 495 0.18 -20.50 35.33
N GLU A 496 -0.26 -21.10 34.22
CA GLU A 496 0.46 -21.01 32.94
C GLU A 496 0.44 -19.58 32.36
N LEU A 497 -0.66 -18.84 32.50
CA LEU A 497 -0.73 -17.43 32.13
C LEU A 497 0.19 -16.57 33.00
N GLU A 498 0.26 -16.83 34.31
CA GLU A 498 1.19 -16.15 35.22
C GLU A 498 2.66 -16.41 34.84
N LYS A 499 3.01 -17.66 34.45
CA LYS A 499 4.34 -17.98 33.90
C LYS A 499 4.67 -17.24 32.60
N LEU A 500 3.64 -16.95 31.79
CA LEU A 500 3.76 -16.13 30.57
C LEU A 500 3.78 -14.62 30.85
N GLY A 501 3.77 -14.21 32.13
CA GLY A 501 3.85 -12.81 32.56
C GLY A 501 2.51 -12.07 32.61
N PHE A 502 1.38 -12.77 32.48
CA PHE A 502 0.07 -12.17 32.71
C PHE A 502 -0.18 -11.97 34.21
N ILE A 503 -0.71 -10.81 34.57
CA ILE A 503 -1.05 -10.49 35.95
C ILE A 503 -2.55 -10.72 36.14
N SER A 504 -2.93 -11.43 37.21
CA SER A 504 -4.33 -11.67 37.56
C SER A 504 -5.11 -10.36 37.71
N ALA A 505 -6.34 -10.33 37.19
CA ALA A 505 -7.24 -9.19 37.37
C ALA A 505 -7.60 -8.94 38.85
N ASN A 506 -7.46 -9.95 39.72
CA ASN A 506 -7.62 -9.77 41.17
C ASN A 506 -6.44 -9.04 41.82
N ALA A 507 -5.32 -8.92 41.11
CA ALA A 507 -4.15 -8.12 41.51
C ALA A 507 -4.22 -6.69 40.94
N VAL A 508 -5.38 -6.24 40.45
CA VAL A 508 -5.59 -4.84 40.04
C VAL A 508 -5.29 -3.95 41.25
N PRO A 509 -4.35 -3.00 41.12
CA PRO A 509 -4.03 -2.08 42.20
C PRO A 509 -5.24 -1.19 42.49
N GLN A 510 -5.43 -0.79 43.76
CA GLN A 510 -6.53 0.12 44.14
C GLN A 510 -6.46 1.47 43.42
N GLU A 511 -5.26 1.88 42.99
CA GLU A 511 -5.05 3.05 42.13
C GLU A 511 -4.24 2.68 40.89
N ALA A 512 -4.63 3.21 39.73
CA ALA A 512 -3.88 3.03 38.50
C ALA A 512 -2.51 3.71 38.63
N LYS A 513 -1.44 2.96 38.37
CA LYS A 513 -0.07 3.50 38.37
C LYS A 513 0.10 4.55 37.27
N ASP A 514 0.91 5.57 37.54
CA ASP A 514 1.34 6.61 36.60
C ASP A 514 0.25 7.59 36.10
N VAL A 515 -0.90 7.77 36.76
CA VAL A 515 -1.86 8.84 36.38
C VAL A 515 -1.28 10.23 36.66
N PHE A 516 -1.42 11.18 35.72
CA PHE A 516 -1.11 12.59 35.96
C PHE A 516 -2.36 13.47 35.91
N VAL A 517 -2.35 14.54 36.69
CA VAL A 517 -3.38 15.59 36.71
C VAL A 517 -2.65 16.92 36.61
N LEU A 518 -3.00 17.72 35.59
CA LEU A 518 -2.45 19.06 35.46
C LEU A 518 -3.00 19.98 36.55
N GLY A 519 -2.25 21.02 36.92
CA GLY A 519 -2.72 22.03 37.86
C GLY A 519 -3.74 22.99 37.25
N GLY A 520 -4.44 23.73 38.11
CA GLY A 520 -5.30 24.84 37.70
C GLY A 520 -6.48 24.47 36.82
N GLU A 521 -6.92 25.44 36.01
CA GLU A 521 -8.12 25.30 35.17
C GLU A 521 -7.93 24.35 33.97
N ILE A 522 -6.71 24.27 33.42
CA ILE A 522 -6.38 23.26 32.41
C ILE A 522 -6.47 21.86 33.01
N GLY A 523 -6.03 21.69 34.26
CA GLY A 523 -6.24 20.48 35.05
C GLY A 523 -7.70 20.07 35.19
N LYS A 524 -8.56 21.03 35.57
CA LYS A 524 -10.01 20.81 35.64
C LYS A 524 -10.60 20.41 34.29
N PHE A 525 -10.13 21.03 33.21
CA PHE A 525 -10.60 20.72 31.85
C PHE A 525 -10.16 19.32 31.39
N LEU A 526 -8.86 19.02 31.44
CA LEU A 526 -8.30 17.77 30.93
C LEU A 526 -8.49 16.58 31.88
N GLN A 527 -8.72 16.83 33.18
CA GLN A 527 -8.96 15.80 34.20
C GLN A 527 -7.80 14.78 34.27
N LYS A 528 -8.04 13.57 34.78
CA LYS A 528 -7.02 12.54 35.00
C LYS A 528 -6.52 11.97 33.68
N GLN A 529 -5.22 12.02 33.41
CA GLN A 529 -4.64 11.52 32.17
C GLN A 529 -3.70 10.34 32.43
N GLN A 530 -3.71 9.38 31.51
CA GLN A 530 -2.78 8.25 31.49
C GLN A 530 -1.64 8.59 30.53
N PRO A 531 -0.38 8.70 30.99
CA PRO A 531 0.75 9.10 30.15
C PRO A 531 1.18 7.99 29.17
N HIS A 532 0.80 6.73 29.41
CA HIS A 532 1.19 5.62 28.53
C HIS A 532 0.71 5.82 27.08
N LYS A 533 1.67 6.12 26.19
CA LYS A 533 1.46 6.50 24.78
C LYS A 533 0.47 7.67 24.61
N ALA A 534 0.41 8.59 25.56
CA ALA A 534 -0.51 9.72 25.55
C ALA A 534 -0.36 10.58 24.29
N LEU A 535 -1.48 10.86 23.64
CA LEU A 535 -1.55 11.77 22.51
C LEU A 535 -2.81 12.64 22.65
N ILE A 536 -2.59 13.91 22.97
CA ILE A 536 -3.60 14.96 23.03
C ILE A 536 -3.65 15.63 21.66
N LEU A 537 -4.81 15.60 21.01
CA LEU A 537 -5.00 16.22 19.70
C LEU A 537 -5.90 17.45 19.84
N ILE A 538 -5.36 18.63 19.54
CA ILE A 538 -6.08 19.90 19.51
C ILE A 538 -6.47 20.20 18.08
N LYS A 539 -7.76 20.26 17.78
CA LYS A 539 -8.28 20.48 16.43
C LYS A 539 -9.24 21.66 16.36
N GLY A 540 -9.38 22.26 15.18
CA GLY A 540 -10.29 23.39 14.96
C GLY A 540 -9.97 24.17 13.69
N ASN A 541 -10.96 24.92 13.21
CA ASN A 541 -10.85 25.74 11.99
C ASN A 541 -9.79 26.85 12.16
N LYS A 542 -9.52 27.63 11.09
CA LYS A 542 -8.75 28.86 11.23
C LYS A 542 -9.42 29.80 12.25
N HIS A 543 -8.61 30.56 12.98
CA HIS A 543 -9.05 31.52 14.00
C HIS A 543 -9.74 30.92 15.24
N SER A 544 -9.55 29.62 15.54
CA SER A 544 -10.13 28.99 16.74
C SER A 544 -9.24 29.00 17.99
N SER A 545 -8.16 29.80 18.02
CA SER A 545 -7.26 29.91 19.20
C SER A 545 -6.60 28.58 19.63
N LYS A 546 -6.28 27.68 18.69
CA LYS A 546 -5.60 26.39 18.98
C LYS A 546 -4.21 26.58 19.61
N SER A 547 -3.36 27.38 18.97
CA SER A 547 -2.01 27.71 19.45
C SER A 547 -2.04 28.33 20.84
N GLN A 548 -3.06 29.17 21.11
CA GLN A 548 -3.30 29.75 22.42
C GLN A 548 -3.56 28.67 23.47
N LEU A 549 -4.43 27.70 23.18
CA LEU A 549 -4.70 26.58 24.09
C LEU A 549 -3.46 25.70 24.29
N ALA A 550 -2.72 25.38 23.23
CA ALA A 550 -1.53 24.56 23.33
C ALA A 550 -0.45 25.21 24.20
N MET A 551 -0.27 26.53 24.09
CA MET A 551 0.64 27.28 24.95
C MET A 551 0.15 27.32 26.42
N GLN A 552 -1.16 27.39 26.66
CA GLN A 552 -1.73 27.26 28.01
C GLN A 552 -1.53 25.85 28.60
N ILE A 553 -1.61 24.80 27.78
CA ILE A 553 -1.27 23.43 28.19
C ILE A 553 0.23 23.32 28.48
N ALA A 554 1.10 23.90 27.64
CA ALA A 554 2.54 23.96 27.89
C ALA A 554 2.83 24.62 29.24
N ASN A 555 2.17 25.75 29.52
CA ASN A 555 2.27 26.45 30.79
C ASN A 555 1.87 25.56 31.98
N ALA A 556 0.75 24.85 31.88
CA ALA A 556 0.27 24.00 32.97
C ALA A 556 1.26 22.87 33.31
N PHE A 557 1.93 22.29 32.30
CA PHE A 557 3.04 21.36 32.54
C PHE A 557 4.25 22.06 33.15
N GLY A 558 4.62 23.23 32.63
CA GLY A 558 5.76 23.99 33.13
C GLY A 558 5.60 24.46 34.59
N GLU A 559 4.40 24.85 35.01
CA GLU A 559 4.11 25.22 36.40
C GLU A 559 4.28 24.04 37.38
N GLN A 560 4.15 22.81 36.89
CA GLN A 560 4.47 21.58 37.60
C GLN A 560 5.93 21.16 37.42
N GLN A 561 6.80 22.06 36.95
CA GLN A 561 8.22 21.83 36.69
C GLN A 561 8.49 20.67 35.71
N THR A 562 7.54 20.40 34.81
CA THR A 562 7.68 19.35 33.80
C THR A 562 8.29 19.94 32.54
N PRO A 563 9.49 19.49 32.10
CA PRO A 563 10.12 20.02 30.90
C PRO A 563 9.30 19.76 29.63
N VAL A 564 9.05 20.83 28.87
CA VAL A 564 8.26 20.84 27.63
C VAL A 564 9.12 21.28 26.46
N ALA A 565 9.13 20.49 25.38
CA ALA A 565 9.60 20.95 24.07
C ALA A 565 8.39 21.41 23.25
N TYR A 566 8.36 22.68 22.86
CA TYR A 566 7.32 23.27 22.03
C TYR A 566 7.88 23.61 20.65
N ILE A 567 7.32 23.00 19.62
CA ILE A 567 7.78 23.15 18.23
C ILE A 567 6.77 24.02 17.49
N ASP A 568 7.20 25.20 17.07
CA ASP A 568 6.36 26.25 16.47
C ASP A 568 6.70 26.47 14.99
N TYR A 569 6.22 25.55 14.16
CA TYR A 569 6.36 25.62 12.70
C TYR A 569 5.51 26.70 12.05
N GLU A 570 4.36 27.04 12.66
CA GLU A 570 3.40 27.99 12.07
C GLU A 570 3.88 29.44 12.21
N GLN A 571 4.52 29.80 13.33
CA GLN A 571 4.95 31.19 13.58
C GLN A 571 6.46 31.38 13.50
N GLY A 572 7.25 30.31 13.42
CA GLY A 572 8.70 30.37 13.21
C GLY A 572 9.56 30.40 14.48
N GLY A 573 8.98 30.12 15.65
CA GLY A 573 9.70 30.03 16.93
C GLY A 573 9.98 31.37 17.60
N ILE A 574 10.93 31.40 18.54
CA ILE A 574 11.12 32.55 19.46
C ILE A 574 11.57 33.85 18.77
N GLU A 575 12.06 33.77 17.54
CA GLU A 575 12.40 34.93 16.72
C GLU A 575 11.15 35.68 16.19
N SER A 576 9.97 35.04 16.28
CA SER A 576 8.71 35.61 15.84
C SER A 576 8.04 36.45 16.92
N LYS A 577 7.65 37.67 16.55
CA LYS A 577 6.84 38.55 17.40
C LYS A 577 5.57 37.84 17.89
N ASP A 578 4.90 37.09 17.03
CA ASP A 578 3.64 36.41 17.35
C ASP A 578 3.84 35.32 18.41
N THR A 579 4.93 34.58 18.32
CA THR A 579 5.32 33.56 19.31
C THR A 579 5.62 34.22 20.65
N VAL A 580 6.39 35.32 20.66
CA VAL A 580 6.69 36.08 21.88
C VAL A 580 5.42 36.63 22.53
N ASP A 581 4.52 37.23 21.76
CA ASP A 581 3.24 37.73 22.23
C ASP A 581 2.32 36.60 22.73
N SER A 582 2.39 35.42 22.12
CA SER A 582 1.68 34.22 22.58
C SER A 582 2.20 33.73 23.93
N ILE A 583 3.52 33.61 24.10
CA ILE A 583 4.16 33.26 25.37
C ILE A 583 3.73 34.27 26.44
N ASN A 584 3.90 35.56 26.15
CA ASN A 584 3.59 36.66 27.07
C ASN A 584 2.15 36.60 27.58
N ARG A 585 1.19 36.31 26.69
CA ARG A 585 -0.23 36.22 27.05
C ARG A 585 -0.62 34.94 27.76
N ASN A 586 0.02 33.80 27.47
CA ASN A 586 -0.52 32.49 27.85
C ASN A 586 0.25 31.75 28.93
N THR A 587 1.45 32.21 29.29
CA THR A 587 2.31 31.53 30.26
C THR A 587 2.66 32.43 31.44
N THR A 588 2.91 31.84 32.60
CA THR A 588 3.42 32.50 33.81
C THR A 588 4.94 32.45 33.86
N GLU A 589 5.57 33.28 34.68
CA GLU A 589 7.03 33.25 34.86
C GLU A 589 7.53 31.89 35.39
N ALA A 590 6.76 31.28 36.29
CA ALA A 590 7.04 29.93 36.80
C ALA A 590 6.97 28.88 35.69
N GLY A 591 5.93 28.92 34.85
CA GLY A 591 5.76 27.96 33.76
C GLY A 591 6.81 28.08 32.66
N ARG A 592 7.16 29.30 32.24
CA ARG A 592 8.11 29.55 31.14
C ARG A 592 9.50 28.96 31.37
N LYS A 593 9.94 28.85 32.64
CA LYS A 593 11.25 28.28 33.00
C LYS A 593 11.46 26.84 32.51
N TYR A 594 10.38 26.12 32.23
CA TYR A 594 10.39 24.72 31.82
C TYR A 594 9.94 24.49 30.37
N ILE A 595 9.76 25.55 29.58
CA ILE A 595 9.31 25.48 28.19
C ILE A 595 10.47 25.90 27.28
N ALA A 596 10.95 24.97 26.45
CA ALA A 596 11.90 25.24 25.38
C ALA A 596 11.16 25.32 24.04
N ILE A 597 11.42 26.37 23.24
CA ILE A 597 10.72 26.61 21.98
C ILE A 597 11.68 26.49 20.81
N LYS A 598 11.30 25.76 19.77
CA LYS A 598 12.05 25.65 18.51
C LYS A 598 11.12 25.88 17.31
N GLY A 599 11.52 26.73 16.37
CA GLY A 599 10.70 27.05 15.19
C GLY A 599 10.69 25.94 14.14
N TYR A 600 11.86 25.49 13.72
CA TYR A 600 12.01 24.48 12.66
C TYR A 600 12.96 23.37 13.09
N LEU A 601 12.62 22.13 12.74
CA LEU A 601 13.54 20.99 12.82
C LEU A 601 14.19 20.75 11.46
N GLU A 602 15.50 20.59 11.45
CA GLU A 602 16.32 20.27 10.29
C GLU A 602 16.26 18.78 9.95
N ASN A 603 16.35 17.94 11.00
CA ASN A 603 16.27 16.48 10.96
C ASN A 603 15.15 16.00 11.90
N PRO A 604 13.87 16.18 11.53
CA PRO A 604 12.73 16.08 12.45
C PRO A 604 12.68 14.80 13.27
N PHE A 605 12.90 13.63 12.63
CA PHE A 605 12.83 12.35 13.34
C PHE A 605 13.95 12.15 14.35
N GLN A 606 15.19 12.50 13.99
CA GLN A 606 16.35 12.36 14.87
C GLN A 606 16.26 13.34 16.05
N GLU A 607 15.92 14.60 15.76
CA GLU A 607 15.75 15.61 16.80
C GLU A 607 14.64 15.25 17.78
N LEU A 608 13.50 14.74 17.30
CA LEU A 608 12.42 14.26 18.17
C LEU A 608 12.86 13.07 19.04
N GLN A 609 13.71 12.16 18.51
CA GLN A 609 14.30 11.10 19.33
C GLN A 609 15.17 11.66 20.45
N ASP A 610 15.93 12.72 20.17
CA ASP A 610 16.80 13.35 21.16
C ASP A 610 16.00 14.16 22.19
N PHE A 611 14.93 14.84 21.77
CA PHE A 611 14.00 15.50 22.69
C PHE A 611 13.35 14.50 23.65
N CYS A 612 12.94 13.33 23.16
CA CYS A 612 12.36 12.28 24.01
C CYS A 612 13.29 11.81 25.15
N LYS A 613 14.60 12.05 25.07
CA LYS A 613 15.56 11.71 26.13
C LYS A 613 15.60 12.76 27.24
N VAL A 614 15.20 14.00 26.97
CA VAL A 614 15.42 15.14 27.87
C VAL A 614 14.12 15.83 28.33
N VAL A 615 13.01 15.68 27.62
CA VAL A 615 11.70 16.24 28.02
C VAL A 615 10.69 15.17 28.39
N LYS A 616 9.57 15.58 28.98
CA LYS A 616 8.41 14.70 29.25
C LYS A 616 7.22 15.01 28.33
N VAL A 617 7.18 16.21 27.77
CA VAL A 617 6.08 16.68 26.93
C VAL A 617 6.63 17.25 25.64
N ILE A 618 6.05 16.84 24.52
CA ILE A 618 6.36 17.39 23.20
C ILE A 618 5.07 17.97 22.61
N ILE A 619 5.09 19.27 22.32
CA ILE A 619 3.98 19.98 21.70
C ILE A 619 4.41 20.42 20.30
N ALA A 620 3.57 20.18 19.28
CA ALA A 620 3.85 20.58 17.90
C ALA A 620 2.69 21.39 17.29
N ASP A 621 3.00 22.61 16.88
CA ASP A 621 2.13 23.56 16.19
C ASP A 621 2.69 23.88 14.79
N SER A 622 2.24 23.24 13.71
CA SER A 622 1.23 22.19 13.61
C SER A 622 1.84 20.80 13.39
N VAL A 623 1.07 19.74 13.70
CA VAL A 623 1.49 18.35 13.40
C VAL A 623 1.67 18.08 11.91
N THR A 624 0.98 18.86 11.06
CA THR A 624 1.05 18.74 9.60
C THR A 624 2.45 19.08 9.08
N ASP A 625 3.16 19.94 9.81
CA ASP A 625 4.46 20.49 9.41
C ASP A 625 5.64 19.77 10.09
N LEU A 626 5.36 18.83 11.00
CA LEU A 626 6.35 18.08 11.78
C LEU A 626 7.20 17.12 10.90
N LYS A 627 6.89 16.96 9.61
CA LYS A 627 7.67 16.24 8.58
C LYS A 627 8.15 14.82 8.95
N ILE A 628 7.47 14.16 9.90
CA ILE A 628 7.67 12.74 10.23
C ILE A 628 6.54 11.88 9.68
N THR A 629 6.74 10.57 9.56
CA THR A 629 5.70 9.61 9.12
C THR A 629 4.92 9.02 10.29
N ALA A 630 3.72 8.49 10.03
CA ALA A 630 2.88 7.90 11.07
C ALA A 630 3.58 6.74 11.79
N ASP A 631 4.35 5.94 11.03
CA ASP A 631 5.13 4.83 11.55
C ASP A 631 6.29 5.31 12.42
N GLN A 632 6.96 6.39 12.02
CA GLN A 632 8.00 7.05 12.83
C GLN A 632 7.45 7.56 14.16
N LEU A 633 6.28 8.21 14.15
CA LEU A 633 5.64 8.64 15.40
C LEU A 633 5.24 7.45 16.27
N ASN A 634 4.66 6.40 15.68
CA ASN A 634 4.29 5.19 16.42
C ASN A 634 5.50 4.48 17.02
N TYR A 635 6.64 4.48 16.32
CA TYR A 635 7.92 4.03 16.84
C TYR A 635 8.33 4.86 18.07
N LEU A 636 8.33 6.20 17.98
CA LEU A 636 8.67 7.09 19.10
C LEU A 636 7.76 6.88 20.30
N ARG A 637 6.45 6.82 20.09
CA ARG A 637 5.45 6.56 21.15
C ARG A 637 5.59 5.18 21.77
N THR A 638 6.12 4.19 21.04
CA THR A 638 6.35 2.84 21.56
C THR A 638 7.65 2.74 22.32
N LYS A 639 8.73 3.37 21.82
CA LYS A 639 10.05 3.41 22.45
C LYS A 639 10.05 4.29 23.71
N TYR A 640 9.31 5.39 23.69
CA TYR A 640 9.20 6.36 24.78
C TYR A 640 7.74 6.49 25.24
N PRO A 641 7.16 5.44 25.84
CA PRO A 641 5.73 5.39 26.15
C PRO A 641 5.31 6.36 27.25
N LYS A 642 6.24 6.97 28.00
CA LYS A 642 5.95 7.96 29.04
C LYS A 642 5.99 9.41 28.54
N ILE A 643 6.32 9.65 27.26
CA ILE A 643 6.28 10.98 26.66
C ILE A 643 4.84 11.33 26.31
N ILE A 644 4.41 12.52 26.72
CA ILE A 644 3.10 13.07 26.40
C ILE A 644 3.23 13.89 25.12
N TRP A 645 2.45 13.52 24.11
CA TRP A 645 2.42 14.20 22.82
C TRP A 645 1.20 15.11 22.76
N CYS A 646 1.37 16.37 22.38
CA CYS A 646 0.29 17.32 22.18
C CYS A 646 0.38 17.94 20.78
N PHE A 647 -0.56 17.59 19.90
CA PHE A 647 -0.51 17.95 18.50
C PHE A 647 -1.64 18.88 18.12
N ILE A 648 -1.29 19.93 17.37
CA ILE A 648 -2.27 20.85 16.82
C ILE A 648 -2.53 20.48 15.37
N SER A 649 -3.81 20.38 15.00
CA SER A 649 -4.25 20.13 13.63
C SER A 649 -5.35 21.10 13.22
N GLN A 650 -5.26 21.65 12.01
CA GLN A 650 -6.34 22.45 11.44
C GLN A 650 -7.42 21.50 10.88
N VAL A 651 -8.70 21.83 11.04
CA VAL A 651 -9.80 21.13 10.34
C VAL A 651 -10.39 22.00 9.22
N LYS A 652 -10.88 21.33 8.18
CA LYS A 652 -11.66 21.88 7.06
C LYS A 652 -13.10 22.14 7.50
N GLU A 653 -13.84 22.90 6.70
CA GLU A 653 -15.26 23.21 6.95
C GLU A 653 -16.15 21.97 7.12
N ASN A 654 -15.82 20.87 6.46
CA ASN A 654 -16.52 19.59 6.60
C ASN A 654 -16.08 18.78 7.84
N GLY A 655 -15.29 19.36 8.75
CA GLY A 655 -14.79 18.71 9.97
C GLY A 655 -13.57 17.81 9.78
N ALA A 656 -13.13 17.56 8.54
CA ALA A 656 -11.96 16.72 8.26
C ALA A 656 -10.64 17.47 8.54
N MET A 657 -9.67 16.83 9.19
CA MET A 657 -8.35 17.43 9.43
C MET A 657 -7.58 17.69 8.12
N TYR A 658 -6.94 18.86 8.01
CA TYR A 658 -5.91 19.11 7.01
C TYR A 658 -4.74 18.13 7.23
N GLY A 659 -4.25 17.51 6.16
CA GLY A 659 -3.16 16.51 6.21
C GLY A 659 -3.59 15.05 6.39
N GLY A 660 -4.88 14.78 6.66
CA GLY A 660 -5.40 13.42 6.86
C GLY A 660 -4.98 12.81 8.20
N ASN A 661 -5.78 11.86 8.69
CA ASN A 661 -5.70 11.31 10.06
C ASN A 661 -4.42 10.48 10.37
N LYS A 662 -3.40 10.49 9.49
CA LYS A 662 -2.27 9.56 9.52
C LYS A 662 -1.35 9.80 10.72
N MET A 663 -1.00 11.05 11.01
CA MET A 663 -0.07 11.38 12.10
C MET A 663 -0.71 11.25 13.48
N ALA A 664 -2.03 11.45 13.61
CA ALA A 664 -2.70 11.49 14.90
C ALA A 664 -3.58 10.25 15.16
N HIS A 665 -3.28 9.11 14.55
CA HIS A 665 -4.04 7.88 14.77
C HIS A 665 -4.04 7.47 16.25
N ASN A 666 -5.24 7.13 16.72
CA ASN A 666 -5.53 6.72 18.10
C ASN A 666 -5.09 7.74 19.16
N PRO A 667 -5.63 8.98 19.14
CA PRO A 667 -5.38 9.95 20.21
C PRO A 667 -6.05 9.45 21.49
N THR A 668 -5.39 9.66 22.63
CA THR A 668 -5.98 9.38 23.94
C THR A 668 -7.03 10.43 24.29
N SER A 669 -6.80 11.67 23.86
CA SER A 669 -7.69 12.81 24.08
C SER A 669 -7.82 13.67 22.82
N VAL A 670 -9.03 14.12 22.49
CA VAL A 670 -9.32 14.99 21.35
C VAL A 670 -10.07 16.22 21.85
N ILE A 671 -9.48 17.37 21.63
CA ILE A 671 -9.99 18.68 22.01
C ILE A 671 -10.39 19.42 20.73
N HIS A 672 -11.64 19.87 20.66
CA HIS A 672 -12.13 20.70 19.58
C HIS A 672 -12.24 22.16 20.02
N CYS A 673 -11.55 23.06 19.32
CA CYS A 673 -11.64 24.50 19.53
C CYS A 673 -12.60 25.13 18.53
N SER A 674 -13.67 25.76 19.03
CA SER A 674 -14.63 26.50 18.21
C SER A 674 -14.03 27.79 17.64
N SER A 675 -14.38 28.12 16.40
CA SER A 675 -14.03 29.40 15.77
C SER A 675 -15.16 30.41 15.96
N HIS A 676 -14.80 31.65 16.30
CA HIS A 676 -15.74 32.77 16.43
C HIS A 676 -14.96 34.08 16.23
N GLN A 677 -15.60 35.12 15.69
CA GLN A 677 -14.94 36.41 15.50
C GLN A 677 -14.49 37.01 16.84
N ASP A 678 -15.41 37.12 17.81
CA ASP A 678 -15.09 37.51 19.19
C ASP A 678 -14.28 36.41 19.93
N PRO A 679 -13.04 36.69 20.37
CA PRO A 679 -12.23 35.76 21.17
C PRO A 679 -12.89 35.26 22.46
N LYS A 680 -13.80 36.04 23.07
CA LYS A 680 -14.51 35.66 24.30
C LYS A 680 -15.49 34.50 24.09
N GLN A 681 -15.92 34.29 22.85
CA GLN A 681 -16.86 33.25 22.44
C GLN A 681 -16.16 32.02 21.84
N ARG A 682 -14.82 31.95 21.90
CA ARG A 682 -14.04 30.77 21.48
C ARG A 682 -13.86 29.85 22.67
N PHE A 683 -14.20 28.57 22.47
CA PHE A 683 -14.15 27.58 23.53
C PHE A 683 -13.50 26.29 23.05
N ALA A 684 -12.86 25.58 23.97
CA ALA A 684 -12.38 24.24 23.80
C ALA A 684 -13.36 23.26 24.46
N THR A 685 -13.75 22.23 23.73
CA THR A 685 -14.60 21.13 24.21
C THR A 685 -13.91 19.80 23.99
N LEU A 686 -14.22 18.81 24.82
CA LEU A 686 -13.67 17.47 24.71
C LEU A 686 -14.57 16.60 23.83
N GLU A 687 -14.04 16.10 22.72
CA GLU A 687 -14.73 15.08 21.92
C GLU A 687 -14.35 13.66 22.34
N LYS A 688 -13.13 13.52 22.89
CA LYS A 688 -12.62 12.26 23.42
C LYS A 688 -11.72 12.56 24.60
N ASN A 689 -11.93 11.86 25.69
CA ASN A 689 -11.06 11.89 26.86
C ASN A 689 -11.29 10.60 27.65
N ARG A 690 -10.39 9.63 27.54
CA ARG A 690 -10.64 8.26 28.04
C ARG A 690 -10.89 8.26 29.55
N GLY A 691 -12.09 7.85 29.96
CA GLY A 691 -12.46 7.73 31.38
C GLY A 691 -12.81 9.04 32.10
N ASN A 692 -13.01 10.14 31.36
CA ASN A 692 -13.26 11.47 31.91
C ASN A 692 -14.55 12.09 31.35
N ASP A 693 -15.05 13.14 32.01
CA ASP A 693 -16.23 13.90 31.59
C ASP A 693 -15.95 14.71 30.32
N LEU A 694 -16.82 14.59 29.32
CA LEU A 694 -16.71 15.29 28.03
C LEU A 694 -17.54 16.58 27.99
N THR A 695 -18.38 16.83 28.99
CA THR A 695 -19.31 17.97 29.01
C THR A 695 -18.63 19.29 29.38
N LEU A 696 -17.38 19.23 29.85
CA LEU A 696 -16.62 20.42 30.21
C LEU A 696 -16.27 21.27 28.99
N LYS A 697 -16.41 22.58 29.18
CA LYS A 697 -16.10 23.60 28.19
C LYS A 697 -15.08 24.56 28.79
N TYR A 698 -14.01 24.86 28.08
CA TYR A 698 -12.94 25.73 28.55
C TYR A 698 -12.84 26.98 27.68
N SER A 699 -12.75 28.16 28.30
CA SER A 699 -12.53 29.41 27.57
C SER A 699 -11.04 29.72 27.50
N MET A 700 -10.47 29.77 26.29
CA MET A 700 -9.08 30.16 26.07
C MET A 700 -8.82 31.63 26.43
N TYR A 701 -9.85 32.48 26.35
CA TYR A 701 -9.75 33.90 26.69
C TYR A 701 -9.75 34.11 28.21
N TYR A 702 -10.74 33.57 28.92
CA TYR A 702 -10.85 33.71 30.38
C TYR A 702 -9.96 32.74 31.16
N LYS A 703 -9.33 31.79 30.48
CA LYS A 703 -8.45 30.75 31.03
C LYS A 703 -9.11 29.92 32.14
N LYS A 704 -10.39 29.58 31.97
CA LYS A 704 -11.18 28.84 32.96
C LYS A 704 -12.22 27.92 32.33
N VAL A 705 -12.60 26.88 33.07
CA VAL A 705 -13.76 26.05 32.73
C VAL A 705 -15.03 26.89 32.91
N VAL A 706 -15.95 26.81 31.95
CA VAL A 706 -17.24 27.50 31.95
C VAL A 706 -18.36 26.48 31.98
N ASN A 707 -19.31 26.65 32.90
CA ASN A 707 -20.51 25.81 32.95
C ASN A 707 -21.54 26.35 31.95
N GLU A 708 -22.17 25.47 31.17
CA GLU A 708 -23.40 25.88 30.46
C GLU A 708 -24.50 26.16 31.49
N PRO A 709 -25.32 27.22 31.31
CA PRO A 709 -26.56 27.33 32.03
C PRO A 709 -27.44 26.13 31.66
N LYS A 710 -27.86 25.33 32.66
CA LYS A 710 -28.80 24.22 32.47
C LYS A 710 -30.01 24.72 31.65
N LYS A 711 -30.23 24.19 30.45
CA LYS A 711 -31.44 24.46 29.66
C LYS A 711 -32.66 24.07 30.51
N LYS A 712 -33.42 25.06 31.01
CA LYS A 712 -34.76 24.81 31.57
C LYS A 712 -35.66 24.32 30.44
N LYS A 713 -36.19 23.11 30.58
CA LYS A 713 -37.32 22.62 29.78
C LYS A 713 -38.51 23.55 30.06
N LEU A 714 -38.92 24.32 29.07
CA LEU A 714 -40.21 25.01 29.09
C LEU A 714 -41.19 24.13 28.31
N SER A 715 -42.16 23.56 29.02
CA SER A 715 -43.33 22.90 28.44
C SER A 715 -44.48 23.90 28.43
N PHE A 716 -45.14 24.06 27.28
CA PHE A 716 -46.39 24.81 27.17
C PHE A 716 -47.52 23.82 26.85
N THR A 717 -48.62 23.92 27.58
CA THR A 717 -49.87 23.22 27.27
C THR A 717 -50.65 24.10 26.29
N VAL A 718 -51.00 23.55 25.13
CA VAL A 718 -51.92 24.20 24.20
C VAL A 718 -53.32 23.87 24.67
N ASN A 719 -54.11 24.90 25.03
CA ASN A 719 -55.56 24.79 25.20
C ASN A 719 -56.24 25.00 23.86
#